data_AF-V7PII2-F1
#
_entry.id   AF-V7PII2-F1
#
_cell.length_a   1.000
_cell.length_b   1.000
_cell.length_c   1.000
_cell.angle_alpha   90.00
_cell.angle_beta   90.00
_cell.angle_gamma   90.00
#
_symmetry.space_group_name_H-M   'P 1'
#
loop_
_entity.id
_entity.type
_entity.pdbx_description
1 polymer ?
#
loop_
_entity_poly.entity_id
_entity_poly.type
_entity_poly.pdbx_seq_one_letter_code
_entity_poly.pdbx_strand_id
1 'polypeptide(L)'
;MDTLINISKETRIEIRRNRIQKKSHVSEKTSKETTYPEAYQYQLDTQNNEKNENNFEKNFKQIFEYKQNESNINDDNNHINIINNANEEKDILLQNVITEVNNEKKSFIDNIQKYVIDVKDNNDILFQKYNNEMLLEHEEIYKSKFQNNFADVKNLALKEKETYEKKIEKYFSLLKYKDENIKKVCKNNSQNILSLISVIQNQRDGYKMYLENLLNKTRDELNYKRKNMLKENKQILDDFIRIQSMNSTIFIDELNDVKSFNQKIKDIHEENNLKLKTKIQLEENLNMDMQSILDINNIIMDKEKKIYNIKVLQQKNSHNLKKINFYKLEINKLRESLISIKTHYYNYKIKSKKMVNELINQYERIKFQFIELQKRQKSYEKFFQKKYATAWNLQKNEASTYIEKLIDANKIIYEQIFFKEFYHINYKHFLEETSIFPSATTKVNDGNEQTSITMQSVTTEQIENVKRLILDECGFLVDENLEYQDKLNKLLNYIGVHTEEDIELLTKLFYTDTTQNNKDPENTGMLSAPEYALDIIFKYYQEKEKENACRISNKKKKYKNRLNSSLKLIIERRKQEKRYWDNLAQITPDDMIDLWKTFLVFVEEYYHILKERATIVQNVFKEEKMMKDNVRKIDKMTELIQSHKKF
;
A
#
# COMPACT_ATOMS: atom_id res chain seq x y z
N MET A 1 -28.73 15.59 55.65
CA MET A 1 -29.88 14.84 55.07
C MET A 1 -29.35 14.01 53.91
N ASP A 2 -28.67 12.88 54.11
CA ASP A 2 -29.05 11.69 54.88
C ASP A 2 -30.24 10.94 54.29
N THR A 3 -29.96 9.81 53.62
CA THR A 3 -30.80 8.58 53.45
C THR A 3 -30.26 7.68 52.33
N LEU A 4 -28.95 7.38 52.31
CA LEU A 4 -28.34 6.54 51.26
C LEU A 4 -27.48 5.36 51.76
N ILE A 5 -27.72 4.88 52.99
CA ILE A 5 -27.20 3.59 53.46
C ILE A 5 -28.29 2.84 54.26
N ASN A 6 -28.98 1.89 53.62
CA ASN A 6 -29.37 0.56 54.15
C ASN A 6 -30.50 -0.08 53.32
N ILE A 7 -30.15 -0.64 52.16
CA ILE A 7 -30.99 -1.64 51.47
C ILE A 7 -30.37 -3.02 51.77
N SER A 8 -31.08 -3.82 52.58
CA SER A 8 -30.61 -5.12 53.10
C SER A 8 -30.28 -6.12 51.99
N LYS A 9 -29.60 -7.22 52.33
CA LYS A 9 -29.30 -8.29 51.35
C LYS A 9 -30.57 -8.97 50.84
N GLU A 10 -31.60 -9.12 51.67
CA GLU A 10 -32.88 -9.74 51.30
C GLU A 10 -33.66 -8.92 50.27
N THR A 11 -33.80 -7.61 50.45
CA THR A 11 -34.51 -6.77 49.47
C THR A 11 -33.88 -6.81 48.07
N ARG A 12 -32.56 -6.98 47.97
CA ARG A 12 -31.85 -7.21 46.69
C ARG A 12 -32.10 -8.59 46.10
N ILE A 13 -32.29 -9.62 46.93
CA ILE A 13 -32.65 -10.98 46.50
C ILE A 13 -34.10 -11.01 46.01
N GLU A 14 -35.00 -10.31 46.69
CA GLU A 14 -36.43 -10.23 46.34
C GLU A 14 -36.65 -9.51 45.00
N ILE A 15 -35.96 -8.38 44.77
CA ILE A 15 -35.93 -7.70 43.47
C ILE A 15 -35.38 -8.61 42.36
N ARG A 16 -34.46 -9.53 42.70
CA ARG A 16 -33.87 -10.49 41.74
C ARG A 16 -34.81 -11.67 41.44
N ARG A 17 -35.54 -12.17 42.43
CA ARG A 17 -36.62 -13.18 42.28
C ARG A 17 -37.76 -12.66 41.42
N ASN A 18 -38.26 -11.45 41.71
CA ASN A 18 -39.33 -10.82 40.95
C ASN A 18 -38.96 -10.54 39.47
N ARG A 19 -37.67 -10.33 39.17
CA ARG A 19 -37.16 -10.25 37.78
C ARG A 19 -37.06 -11.59 37.07
N ILE A 20 -36.97 -12.70 37.79
CA ILE A 20 -36.94 -14.06 37.22
C ILE A 20 -38.37 -14.53 36.93
N GLN A 21 -39.32 -14.34 37.86
CA GLN A 21 -40.75 -14.64 37.62
C GLN A 21 -41.36 -13.84 36.47
N LYS A 22 -40.96 -12.56 36.27
CA LYS A 22 -41.40 -11.78 35.10
C LYS A 22 -40.82 -12.25 33.76
N LYS A 23 -39.82 -13.16 33.75
CA LYS A 23 -39.27 -13.75 32.53
C LYS A 23 -39.83 -15.14 32.19
N SER A 24 -40.46 -15.82 33.14
CA SER A 24 -41.07 -17.15 32.91
C SER A 24 -42.51 -17.12 32.38
N HIS A 25 -43.10 -15.94 32.15
CA HIS A 25 -44.52 -15.78 31.79
C HIS A 25 -44.78 -15.15 30.41
N VAL A 26 -43.78 -15.06 29.52
CA VAL A 26 -43.87 -14.27 28.26
C VAL A 26 -43.71 -15.11 26.98
N SER A 27 -43.67 -16.45 27.05
CA SER A 27 -43.52 -17.31 25.87
C SER A 27 -44.41 -18.55 25.87
N GLU A 28 -45.73 -18.34 25.90
CA GLU A 28 -46.72 -19.35 25.50
C GLU A 28 -48.05 -18.66 25.12
N LYS A 29 -48.66 -19.11 24.00
CA LYS A 29 -49.76 -18.52 23.17
C LYS A 29 -49.24 -17.65 22.01
N THR A 30 -49.37 -18.01 20.73
CA THR A 30 -50.04 -19.15 20.03
C THR A 30 -49.12 -19.62 18.86
N SER A 31 -49.41 -20.52 17.92
CA SER A 31 -50.53 -21.40 17.49
C SER A 31 -49.95 -22.40 16.46
N LYS A 32 -50.51 -23.58 16.13
CA LYS A 32 -51.74 -24.25 16.63
C LYS A 32 -51.56 -25.80 16.65
N GLU A 33 -52.67 -26.52 16.64
CA GLU A 33 -52.88 -27.96 16.76
C GLU A 33 -53.12 -28.67 15.42
N THR A 34 -52.65 -29.91 15.30
CA THR A 34 -53.46 -31.02 14.75
C THR A 34 -53.01 -32.39 15.33
N THR A 35 -53.80 -32.87 16.29
CA THR A 35 -54.36 -34.24 16.40
C THR A 35 -53.47 -35.50 16.53
N TYR A 36 -53.38 -35.93 17.79
CA TYR A 36 -53.68 -37.31 18.28
C TYR A 36 -52.65 -38.46 18.07
N PRO A 37 -52.70 -39.53 18.90
CA PRO A 37 -51.53 -39.90 19.69
C PRO A 37 -51.13 -41.38 19.53
N GLU A 38 -50.05 -41.81 20.21
CA GLU A 38 -50.14 -42.99 21.08
C GLU A 38 -48.99 -43.08 22.10
N ALA A 39 -49.23 -43.84 23.16
CA ALA A 39 -48.33 -43.95 24.31
C ALA A 39 -47.33 -45.08 24.13
N TYR A 40 -46.12 -44.92 24.70
CA TYR A 40 -45.23 -46.05 24.97
C TYR A 40 -44.81 -46.05 26.44
N GLN A 41 -45.34 -47.04 27.16
CA GLN A 41 -44.75 -47.54 28.39
C GLN A 41 -43.83 -48.73 28.02
N TYR A 42 -42.75 -48.90 28.76
CA TYR A 42 -41.78 -49.97 28.54
C TYR A 42 -42.40 -51.36 28.78
N GLN A 43 -42.01 -52.37 28.00
CA GLN A 43 -41.11 -53.45 28.46
C GLN A 43 -40.77 -54.46 27.34
N LEU A 44 -39.52 -54.95 27.38
CA LEU A 44 -39.04 -56.35 27.25
C LEU A 44 -39.84 -57.30 26.31
N ASP A 45 -39.22 -58.01 25.36
CA ASP A 45 -38.24 -59.05 25.71
C ASP A 45 -37.30 -59.46 24.55
N THR A 46 -36.31 -60.30 24.88
CA THR A 46 -35.29 -60.84 23.96
C THR A 46 -35.75 -62.06 23.16
N GLN A 47 -35.54 -62.06 21.83
CA GLN A 47 -34.74 -63.03 21.04
C GLN A 47 -35.14 -63.08 19.55
N ASN A 48 -34.21 -63.60 18.73
CA ASN A 48 -34.34 -64.00 17.32
C ASN A 48 -34.47 -62.90 16.26
N ASN A 49 -33.31 -62.51 15.72
CA ASN A 49 -32.94 -62.44 14.29
C ASN A 49 -31.72 -61.48 14.22
N GLU A 50 -30.47 -61.95 14.22
CA GLU A 50 -29.87 -62.78 13.16
C GLU A 50 -30.35 -62.40 11.74
N LYS A 51 -30.06 -61.16 11.35
CA LYS A 51 -29.57 -60.72 10.02
C LYS A 51 -29.48 -59.20 9.99
N ASN A 52 -28.37 -58.66 9.49
CA ASN A 52 -28.12 -57.27 9.04
C ASN A 52 -27.05 -56.41 9.77
N GLU A 53 -26.02 -56.99 10.39
CA GLU A 53 -24.76 -56.27 10.70
C GLU A 53 -23.52 -56.75 9.89
N ASN A 54 -23.73 -57.64 8.91
CA ASN A 54 -22.63 -58.31 8.19
C ASN A 54 -21.91 -57.51 7.08
N ASN A 55 -22.09 -56.18 7.00
CA ASN A 55 -21.54 -55.35 5.91
C ASN A 55 -20.60 -54.19 6.31
N PHE A 56 -20.27 -54.00 7.59
CA PHE A 56 -19.32 -52.95 8.02
C PHE A 56 -18.00 -53.42 8.65
N GLU A 57 -17.84 -54.71 8.99
CA GLU A 57 -16.61 -55.25 9.60
C GLU A 57 -15.63 -55.95 8.64
N LYS A 58 -15.74 -55.74 7.31
CA LYS A 58 -14.99 -56.54 6.31
C LYS A 58 -13.77 -55.90 5.65
N ASN A 59 -13.32 -54.71 6.05
CA ASN A 59 -12.23 -53.98 5.37
C ASN A 59 -10.96 -53.65 6.18
N PHE A 60 -10.84 -54.04 7.45
CA PHE A 60 -9.56 -53.91 8.19
C PHE A 60 -9.22 -55.15 9.04
N LYS A 61 -8.81 -56.21 8.33
CA LYS A 61 -8.11 -57.36 8.91
C LYS A 61 -6.88 -57.69 8.06
N GLN A 62 -5.87 -56.83 8.13
CA GLN A 62 -4.52 -57.18 7.69
C GLN A 62 -3.70 -57.57 8.93
N ILE A 63 -3.23 -58.82 8.93
CA ILE A 63 -2.46 -59.41 10.01
C ILE A 63 -1.06 -58.78 9.99
N PHE A 64 -0.68 -58.08 11.05
CA PHE A 64 0.71 -57.70 11.26
C PHE A 64 1.47 -58.91 11.82
N GLU A 65 2.06 -59.72 10.92
CA GLU A 65 3.12 -60.65 11.29
C GLU A 65 4.37 -59.87 11.69
N TYR A 66 4.85 -60.06 12.93
CA TYR A 66 6.19 -59.62 13.32
C TYR A 66 7.21 -60.58 12.70
N LYS A 67 7.79 -60.20 11.56
CA LYS A 67 9.03 -60.80 11.06
C LYS A 67 10.21 -59.94 11.49
N GLN A 68 11.04 -60.47 12.39
CA GLN A 68 12.40 -59.97 12.55
C GLN A 68 13.21 -60.33 11.30
N ASN A 69 13.22 -59.42 10.34
CA ASN A 69 14.25 -59.40 9.30
C ASN A 69 15.30 -58.40 9.73
N GLU A 70 16.49 -58.88 10.09
CA GLU A 70 17.69 -58.05 10.21
C GLU A 70 18.13 -57.59 8.82
N SER A 71 17.52 -56.50 8.33
CA SER A 71 17.99 -55.81 7.13
C SER A 71 18.76 -54.55 7.52
N ASN A 72 20.08 -54.69 7.64
CA ASN A 72 21.01 -53.54 7.70
C ASN A 72 20.92 -52.73 6.40
N ILE A 73 20.03 -51.73 6.36
CA ILE A 73 19.85 -50.82 5.22
C ILE A 73 19.87 -49.37 5.72
N ASN A 74 21.09 -48.90 6.01
CA ASN A 74 21.67 -47.62 5.58
C ASN A 74 20.78 -46.36 5.40
N ASP A 75 19.77 -46.14 6.24
CA ASP A 75 18.88 -44.96 6.16
C ASP A 75 19.62 -43.62 6.36
N ASP A 76 20.69 -43.59 7.17
CA ASP A 76 21.52 -42.40 7.39
C ASP A 76 22.14 -41.87 6.09
N ASN A 77 22.63 -42.76 5.21
CA ASN A 77 23.22 -42.37 3.93
C ASN A 77 22.18 -41.78 2.96
N ASN A 78 20.95 -42.30 2.95
CA ASN A 78 19.89 -41.72 2.14
C ASN A 78 19.50 -40.34 2.64
N HIS A 79 19.43 -40.13 3.97
CA HIS A 79 19.11 -38.82 4.53
C HIS A 79 20.22 -37.80 4.26
N ILE A 80 21.49 -38.21 4.36
CA ILE A 80 22.66 -37.38 4.01
C ILE A 80 22.67 -37.03 2.52
N ASN A 81 22.42 -37.98 1.62
CA ASN A 81 22.38 -37.72 0.17
C ASN A 81 21.25 -36.75 -0.22
N ILE A 82 20.06 -36.85 0.39
CA ILE A 82 18.96 -35.90 0.17
C ILE A 82 19.34 -34.49 0.66
N ILE A 83 20.01 -34.38 1.81
CA ILE A 83 20.48 -33.10 2.35
C ILE A 83 21.60 -32.51 1.47
N ASN A 84 22.50 -33.34 0.93
CA ASN A 84 23.56 -32.90 0.04
C ASN A 84 23.00 -32.39 -1.30
N ASN A 85 22.10 -33.14 -1.95
CA ASN A 85 21.44 -32.68 -3.18
C ASN A 85 20.67 -31.37 -2.97
N ALA A 86 19.96 -31.21 -1.85
CA ALA A 86 19.25 -29.97 -1.54
C ALA A 86 20.20 -28.78 -1.26
N ASN A 87 21.41 -29.03 -0.75
CA ASN A 87 22.45 -28.01 -0.62
C ASN A 87 23.10 -27.66 -1.97
N GLU A 88 23.35 -28.65 -2.84
CA GLU A 88 23.86 -28.42 -4.19
C GLU A 88 22.87 -27.61 -5.05
N GLU A 89 21.57 -27.96 -5.04
CA GLU A 89 20.53 -27.16 -5.71
C GLU A 89 20.47 -25.73 -5.17
N LYS A 90 20.58 -25.56 -3.85
CA LYS A 90 20.63 -24.24 -3.21
C LYS A 90 21.85 -23.42 -3.63
N ASP A 91 23.03 -24.04 -3.73
CA ASP A 91 24.26 -23.35 -4.13
C ASP A 91 24.26 -23.02 -5.64
N ILE A 92 23.66 -23.88 -6.48
CA ILE A 92 23.38 -23.58 -7.91
C ILE A 92 22.43 -22.38 -8.02
N LEU A 93 21.34 -22.35 -7.24
CA LEU A 93 20.42 -21.21 -7.21
C LEU A 93 21.11 -19.94 -6.70
N LEU A 94 21.98 -20.04 -5.69
CA LEU A 94 22.77 -18.91 -5.20
C LEU A 94 23.71 -18.36 -6.28
N GLN A 95 24.41 -19.25 -7.00
CA GLN A 95 25.27 -18.85 -8.11
C GLN A 95 24.49 -18.20 -9.24
N ASN A 96 23.33 -18.74 -9.61
CA ASN A 96 22.47 -18.13 -10.63
C ASN A 96 22.07 -16.69 -10.22
N VAL A 97 21.57 -16.48 -9.00
CA VAL A 97 21.25 -15.14 -8.47
C VAL A 97 22.49 -14.23 -8.41
N ILE A 98 23.66 -14.75 -8.05
CA ILE A 98 24.92 -13.98 -8.07
C ILE A 98 25.30 -13.58 -9.51
N THR A 99 25.13 -14.46 -10.50
CA THR A 99 25.38 -14.13 -11.90
C THR A 99 24.38 -13.13 -12.47
N GLU A 100 23.10 -13.23 -12.13
CA GLU A 100 22.08 -12.23 -12.50
C GLU A 100 22.41 -10.86 -11.91
N VAL A 101 22.66 -10.77 -10.60
CA VAL A 101 23.04 -9.52 -9.92
C VAL A 101 24.35 -8.94 -10.47
N ASN A 102 25.31 -9.78 -10.88
CA ASN A 102 26.54 -9.33 -11.52
C ASN A 102 26.33 -8.86 -12.97
N ASN A 103 25.43 -9.49 -13.72
CA ASN A 103 25.04 -9.05 -15.07
C ASN A 103 24.25 -7.74 -15.03
N GLU A 104 23.34 -7.57 -14.07
CA GLU A 104 22.66 -6.29 -13.82
C GLU A 104 23.65 -5.19 -13.40
N LYS A 105 24.59 -5.49 -12.50
CA LYS A 105 25.67 -4.55 -12.15
C LYS A 105 26.54 -4.19 -13.35
N LYS A 106 26.86 -5.14 -14.23
CA LYS A 106 27.68 -4.89 -15.42
C LYS A 106 26.92 -4.00 -16.41
N SER A 107 25.67 -4.32 -16.71
CA SER A 107 24.75 -3.45 -17.46
C SER A 107 24.62 -2.05 -16.86
N PHE A 108 24.52 -1.94 -15.52
CA PHE A 108 24.45 -0.65 -14.83
C PHE A 108 25.77 0.15 -14.93
N ILE A 109 26.93 -0.51 -14.81
CA ILE A 109 28.26 0.12 -14.97
C ILE A 109 28.49 0.53 -16.43
N ASP A 110 28.13 -0.30 -17.41
CA ASP A 110 28.27 0.00 -18.84
C ASP A 110 27.37 1.19 -19.23
N ASN A 111 26.14 1.26 -18.68
CA ASN A 111 25.27 2.42 -18.84
C ASN A 111 25.87 3.69 -18.20
N ILE A 112 26.47 3.59 -17.00
CA ILE A 112 27.17 4.74 -16.39
C ILE A 112 28.38 5.16 -17.22
N GLN A 113 29.18 4.24 -17.73
CA GLN A 113 30.33 4.56 -18.59
C GLN A 113 29.88 5.25 -19.88
N LYS A 114 28.79 4.80 -20.49
CA LYS A 114 28.17 5.47 -21.65
C LYS A 114 27.77 6.91 -21.35
N TYR A 115 27.06 7.14 -20.23
CA TYR A 115 26.72 8.50 -19.79
C TYR A 115 27.94 9.37 -19.42
N VAL A 116 29.04 8.78 -18.95
CA VAL A 116 30.29 9.50 -18.66
C VAL A 116 31.07 9.85 -19.93
N ILE A 117 31.03 9.02 -20.96
CA ILE A 117 31.59 9.32 -22.30
C ILE A 117 30.79 10.44 -22.97
N ASP A 118 29.45 10.33 -23.00
CA ASP A 118 28.55 11.37 -23.53
C ASP A 118 28.75 12.74 -22.84
N VAL A 119 29.19 12.76 -21.58
CA VAL A 119 29.49 13.98 -20.82
C VAL A 119 30.93 14.48 -21.01
N LYS A 120 31.89 13.64 -21.39
CA LYS A 120 33.25 14.10 -21.74
C LYS A 120 33.29 14.75 -23.11
N ASP A 121 32.75 14.07 -24.13
CA ASP A 121 32.82 14.54 -25.52
C ASP A 121 32.14 15.90 -25.72
N ASN A 122 31.08 16.20 -24.96
CA ASN A 122 30.41 17.49 -24.99
C ASN A 122 31.12 18.62 -24.22
N ASN A 123 32.01 18.32 -23.27
CA ASN A 123 32.73 19.33 -22.49
C ASN A 123 34.09 19.69 -23.10
N ASP A 124 34.80 18.73 -23.68
CA ASP A 124 36.13 18.99 -24.27
C ASP A 124 36.05 19.85 -25.55
N ILE A 125 34.96 19.72 -26.32
CA ILE A 125 34.68 20.58 -27.50
C ILE A 125 34.44 22.05 -27.11
N LEU A 126 33.93 22.31 -25.90
CA LEU A 126 33.61 23.68 -25.47
C LEU A 126 34.82 24.43 -24.88
N PHE A 127 35.79 23.70 -24.30
CA PHE A 127 36.95 24.31 -23.64
C PHE A 127 38.12 24.63 -24.58
N GLN A 128 38.29 23.92 -25.70
CA GLN A 128 39.40 24.21 -26.62
C GLN A 128 39.19 25.48 -27.48
N LYS A 129 37.95 25.99 -27.60
CA LYS A 129 37.64 27.13 -28.48
C LYS A 129 37.86 28.52 -27.86
N TYR A 130 38.32 28.60 -26.61
CA TYR A 130 38.48 29.86 -25.86
C TYR A 130 39.93 30.25 -25.51
N ASN A 131 40.93 29.44 -25.85
CA ASN A 131 42.33 29.67 -25.44
C ASN A 131 43.25 30.18 -26.57
N ASN A 132 42.76 30.29 -27.81
CA ASN A 132 43.56 30.75 -28.96
C ASN A 132 43.07 32.10 -29.49
N GLU A 133 43.26 33.17 -28.71
CA GLU A 133 43.53 34.55 -29.19
C GLU A 133 43.62 35.51 -27.99
N MET A 134 44.85 35.91 -27.63
CA MET A 134 45.23 37.23 -27.09
C MET A 134 46.71 37.20 -26.71
N LEU A 135 47.55 37.28 -27.74
CA LEU A 135 48.94 37.69 -27.62
C LEU A 135 49.02 39.05 -28.34
N LEU A 136 49.16 40.14 -27.59
CA LEU A 136 49.94 41.32 -27.95
C LEU A 136 50.04 42.29 -26.77
N GLU A 137 51.18 42.96 -26.69
CA GLU A 137 51.55 43.92 -25.64
C GLU A 137 51.03 45.33 -25.94
N HIS A 138 51.18 46.23 -24.94
CA HIS A 138 50.97 47.69 -25.02
C HIS A 138 49.50 48.12 -25.22
N GLU A 139 48.90 48.97 -24.38
CA GLU A 139 49.39 50.25 -23.88
C GLU A 139 48.64 50.67 -22.59
N GLU A 140 49.31 51.35 -21.68
CA GLU A 140 48.60 52.18 -20.69
C GLU A 140 48.10 53.45 -21.40
N ILE A 141 46.79 53.72 -21.41
CA ILE A 141 46.13 55.05 -21.35
C ILE A 141 44.60 54.89 -21.55
N TYR A 142 43.80 55.69 -20.82
CA TYR A 142 42.31 55.70 -20.77
C TYR A 142 41.56 54.43 -20.27
N LYS A 143 41.37 54.35 -18.93
CA LYS A 143 40.30 53.52 -18.34
C LYS A 143 38.91 54.08 -18.66
N SER A 144 38.23 53.47 -19.63
CA SER A 144 36.84 53.79 -19.99
C SER A 144 35.84 53.31 -18.93
N LYS A 145 34.70 54.02 -18.78
CA LYS A 145 33.55 53.59 -17.95
C LYS A 145 33.07 52.16 -18.28
N PHE A 146 33.29 51.70 -19.52
CA PHE A 146 32.95 50.35 -19.97
C PHE A 146 33.75 49.25 -19.24
N GLN A 147 35.05 49.46 -18.98
CA GLN A 147 35.87 48.50 -18.24
C GLN A 147 35.48 48.41 -16.77
N ASN A 148 35.08 49.55 -16.15
CA ASN A 148 34.54 49.55 -14.78
C ASN A 148 33.21 48.79 -14.72
N ASN A 149 32.29 49.03 -15.66
CA ASN A 149 31.04 48.26 -15.75
C ASN A 149 31.30 46.76 -15.95
N PHE A 150 32.30 46.36 -16.74
CA PHE A 150 32.64 44.95 -16.93
C PHE A 150 33.22 44.33 -15.65
N ALA A 151 34.03 45.07 -14.90
CA ALA A 151 34.51 44.66 -13.58
C ALA A 151 33.35 44.54 -12.57
N ASP A 152 32.39 45.47 -12.57
CA ASP A 152 31.22 45.43 -11.69
C ASP A 152 30.27 44.29 -12.02
N VAL A 153 30.03 43.99 -13.31
CA VAL A 153 29.25 42.81 -13.75
C VAL A 153 29.98 41.52 -13.36
N LYS A 154 31.30 41.45 -13.51
CA LYS A 154 32.12 40.29 -13.06
C LYS A 154 32.06 40.11 -11.54
N ASN A 155 32.09 41.22 -10.78
CA ASN A 155 31.95 41.22 -9.32
C ASN A 155 30.54 40.83 -8.87
N LEU A 156 29.49 41.21 -9.60
CA LEU A 156 28.11 40.77 -9.36
C LEU A 156 27.96 39.27 -9.65
N ALA A 157 28.50 38.77 -10.76
CA ALA A 157 28.49 37.34 -11.09
C ALA A 157 29.26 36.49 -10.05
N LEU A 158 30.39 36.99 -9.54
CA LEU A 158 31.13 36.37 -8.43
C LEU A 158 30.30 36.34 -7.12
N LYS A 159 29.63 37.44 -6.78
CA LYS A 159 28.72 37.49 -5.62
C LYS A 159 27.54 36.53 -5.79
N GLU A 160 26.94 36.46 -6.98
CA GLU A 160 25.88 35.48 -7.25
C GLU A 160 26.40 34.04 -7.09
N LYS A 161 27.57 33.71 -7.66
CA LYS A 161 28.23 32.40 -7.52
C LYS A 161 28.42 32.04 -6.05
N GLU A 162 28.96 32.93 -5.22
CA GLU A 162 29.05 32.71 -3.77
C GLU A 162 27.68 32.45 -3.13
N THR A 163 26.62 33.17 -3.51
CA THR A 163 25.29 32.91 -2.94
C THR A 163 24.72 31.56 -3.37
N TYR A 164 25.07 31.05 -4.55
CA TYR A 164 24.71 29.70 -4.99
C TYR A 164 25.54 28.64 -4.25
N GLU A 165 26.85 28.84 -4.08
CA GLU A 165 27.72 27.97 -3.28
C GLU A 165 27.22 27.89 -1.81
N LYS A 166 26.90 29.03 -1.18
CA LYS A 166 26.31 29.10 0.17
C LYS A 166 24.91 28.47 0.26
N LYS A 167 24.13 28.42 -0.83
CA LYS A 167 22.86 27.66 -0.90
C LYS A 167 23.12 26.16 -1.02
N ILE A 168 24.05 25.76 -1.90
CA ILE A 168 24.46 24.37 -2.11
C ILE A 168 25.00 23.77 -0.80
N GLU A 169 25.85 24.49 -0.08
CA GLU A 169 26.37 24.08 1.22
C GLU A 169 25.28 23.92 2.30
N LYS A 170 24.28 24.81 2.31
CA LYS A 170 23.07 24.65 3.15
C LYS A 170 22.26 23.41 2.77
N TYR A 171 22.10 23.11 1.48
CA TYR A 171 21.43 21.89 1.04
C TYR A 171 22.22 20.62 1.40
N PHE A 172 23.54 20.60 1.26
CA PHE A 172 24.38 19.48 1.71
C PHE A 172 24.35 19.31 3.23
N SER A 173 24.33 20.39 3.99
CA SER A 173 24.18 20.35 5.45
C SER A 173 22.82 19.78 5.87
N LEU A 174 21.73 20.20 5.18
CA LEU A 174 20.39 19.67 5.40
C LEU A 174 20.29 18.19 5.00
N LEU A 175 20.96 17.77 3.91
CA LEU A 175 21.02 16.38 3.47
C LEU A 175 21.75 15.51 4.51
N LYS A 176 22.96 15.91 4.95
CA LYS A 176 23.69 15.23 6.04
C LYS A 176 22.85 15.09 7.32
N TYR A 177 22.12 16.15 7.69
CA TYR A 177 21.20 16.11 8.84
C TYR A 177 20.03 15.12 8.64
N LYS A 178 19.47 15.03 7.42
CA LYS A 178 18.44 14.03 7.09
C LYS A 178 18.99 12.62 7.10
N ASP A 179 20.18 12.39 6.55
CA ASP A 179 20.85 11.09 6.54
C ASP A 179 21.20 10.61 7.94
N GLU A 180 21.65 11.50 8.84
CA GLU A 180 21.83 11.17 10.25
C GLU A 180 20.53 10.77 10.94
N ASN A 181 19.43 11.48 10.65
CA ASN A 181 18.12 11.14 11.22
C ASN A 181 17.62 9.78 10.69
N ILE A 182 17.84 9.49 9.40
CA ILE A 182 17.54 8.17 8.81
C ILE A 182 18.40 7.09 9.51
N LYS A 183 19.71 7.30 9.68
CA LYS A 183 20.59 6.38 10.41
C LYS A 183 20.12 6.14 11.86
N LYS A 184 19.68 7.18 12.57
CA LYS A 184 19.11 7.08 13.92
C LYS A 184 17.81 6.27 13.94
N VAL A 185 16.90 6.49 12.98
CA VAL A 185 15.67 5.70 12.83
C VAL A 185 15.97 4.24 12.47
N CYS A 186 16.89 3.97 11.54
CA CYS A 186 17.33 2.61 11.20
C CYS A 186 17.96 1.89 12.40
N LYS A 187 18.78 2.58 13.20
CA LYS A 187 19.37 2.02 14.43
C LYS A 187 18.29 1.67 15.47
N ASN A 188 17.32 2.56 15.68
CA ASN A 188 16.20 2.31 16.58
C ASN A 188 15.31 1.15 16.09
N ASN A 189 15.02 1.10 14.79
CA ASN A 189 14.25 -0.01 14.20
C ASN A 189 14.99 -1.33 14.31
N SER A 190 16.31 -1.36 14.09
CA SER A 190 17.15 -2.54 14.31
C SER A 190 17.08 -3.01 15.77
N GLN A 191 17.19 -2.10 16.73
CA GLN A 191 17.06 -2.44 18.16
C GLN A 191 15.66 -2.98 18.51
N ASN A 192 14.60 -2.43 17.91
CA ASN A 192 13.22 -2.90 18.08
C ASN A 192 12.98 -4.29 17.44
N ILE A 193 13.65 -4.58 16.32
CA ILE A 193 13.62 -5.92 15.70
C ILE A 193 14.38 -6.92 16.58
N LEU A 194 15.54 -6.55 17.11
CA LEU A 194 16.30 -7.40 18.04
C LEU A 194 15.54 -7.68 19.34
N SER A 195 14.85 -6.69 19.92
CA SER A 195 14.01 -6.91 21.10
C SER A 195 12.78 -7.78 20.79
N LEU A 196 12.17 -7.61 19.62
CA LEU A 196 11.09 -8.50 19.15
C LEU A 196 11.59 -9.94 18.96
N ILE A 197 12.76 -10.14 18.34
CA ILE A 197 13.37 -11.47 18.19
C ILE A 197 13.63 -12.12 19.55
N SER A 198 14.15 -11.37 20.52
CA SER A 198 14.33 -11.86 21.90
C SER A 198 12.99 -12.26 22.55
N VAL A 199 11.92 -11.47 22.37
CA VAL A 199 10.57 -11.83 22.84
C VAL A 199 10.06 -13.11 22.17
N ILE A 200 10.26 -13.28 20.87
CA ILE A 200 9.85 -14.48 20.12
C ILE A 200 10.66 -15.71 20.58
N GLN A 201 11.96 -15.56 20.83
CA GLN A 201 12.82 -16.61 21.38
C GLN A 201 12.35 -17.03 22.78
N ASN A 202 12.14 -16.06 23.68
CA ASN A 202 11.63 -16.33 25.04
C ASN A 202 10.25 -17.01 25.01
N GLN A 203 9.37 -16.64 24.08
CA GLN A 203 8.08 -17.33 23.88
C GLN A 203 8.28 -18.77 23.39
N ARG A 204 9.14 -18.99 22.39
CA ARG A 204 9.48 -20.33 21.88
C ARG A 204 10.03 -21.24 22.98
N ASP A 205 10.94 -20.72 23.80
CA ASP A 205 11.55 -21.49 24.89
C ASP A 205 10.55 -21.75 26.02
N GLY A 206 9.65 -20.80 26.32
CA GLY A 206 8.50 -21.01 27.20
C GLY A 206 7.57 -22.13 26.71
N TYR A 207 7.25 -22.17 25.42
CA TYR A 207 6.49 -23.27 24.82
C TYR A 207 7.25 -24.60 24.85
N LYS A 208 8.57 -24.59 24.61
CA LYS A 208 9.41 -25.79 24.72
C LYS A 208 9.36 -26.35 26.14
N MET A 209 9.60 -25.52 27.16
CA MET A 209 9.50 -25.92 28.57
C MET A 209 8.10 -26.42 28.94
N TYR A 210 7.03 -25.81 28.41
CA TYR A 210 5.67 -26.28 28.63
C TYR A 210 5.43 -27.69 28.06
N LEU A 211 5.86 -27.95 26.81
CA LEU A 211 5.76 -29.26 26.17
C LEU A 211 6.61 -30.31 26.90
N GLU A 212 7.81 -29.96 27.32
CA GLU A 212 8.71 -30.84 28.06
C GLU A 212 8.15 -31.21 29.45
N ASN A 213 7.54 -30.24 30.15
CA ASN A 213 6.80 -30.50 31.39
C ASN A 213 5.55 -31.39 31.17
N LEU A 214 4.84 -31.24 30.05
CA LEU A 214 3.71 -32.10 29.68
C LEU A 214 4.17 -33.55 29.41
N LEU A 215 5.29 -33.72 28.71
CA LEU A 215 5.91 -35.02 28.43
C LEU A 215 6.40 -35.69 29.72
N ASN A 216 7.05 -34.94 30.62
CA ASN A 216 7.48 -35.47 31.91
C ASN A 216 6.27 -35.90 32.77
N LYS A 217 5.22 -35.06 32.85
CA LYS A 217 3.99 -35.41 33.58
C LYS A 217 3.31 -36.68 33.03
N THR A 218 3.19 -36.81 31.71
CA THR A 218 2.58 -38.00 31.10
C THR A 218 3.44 -39.25 31.29
N ARG A 219 4.78 -39.12 31.23
CA ARG A 219 5.72 -40.19 31.61
C ARG A 219 5.56 -40.61 33.08
N ASP A 220 5.41 -39.67 34.00
CA ASP A 220 5.20 -39.96 35.43
C ASP A 220 3.85 -40.64 35.70
N GLU A 221 2.77 -40.20 35.04
CA GLU A 221 1.47 -40.86 35.11
C GLU A 221 1.50 -42.30 34.57
N LEU A 222 2.24 -42.55 33.47
CA LEU A 222 2.46 -43.90 32.94
C LEU A 222 3.30 -44.77 33.87
N ASN A 223 4.38 -44.23 34.45
CA ASN A 223 5.21 -44.92 35.44
C ASN A 223 4.41 -45.26 36.71
N TYR A 224 3.55 -44.35 37.17
CA TYR A 224 2.65 -44.57 38.29
C TYR A 224 1.64 -45.69 38.00
N LYS A 225 0.98 -45.67 36.83
CA LYS A 225 0.08 -46.76 36.38
C LYS A 225 0.81 -48.10 36.34
N ARG A 226 1.99 -48.16 35.71
CA ARG A 226 2.83 -49.37 35.65
C ARG A 226 3.18 -49.90 37.05
N LYS A 227 3.52 -49.01 37.99
CA LYS A 227 3.83 -49.37 39.38
C LYS A 227 2.62 -49.89 40.15
N ASN A 228 1.42 -49.40 39.86
CA ASN A 228 0.19 -49.94 40.46
C ASN A 228 -0.16 -51.32 39.89
N MET A 229 -0.12 -51.52 38.57
CA MET A 229 -0.34 -52.86 37.97
C MET A 229 0.65 -53.90 38.52
N LEU A 230 1.92 -53.53 38.74
CA LEU A 230 2.92 -54.39 39.36
C LEU A 230 2.60 -54.74 40.83
N LYS A 231 1.97 -53.82 41.58
CA LYS A 231 1.51 -54.09 42.95
C LYS A 231 0.30 -55.02 42.97
N GLU A 232 -0.67 -54.79 42.09
CA GLU A 232 -1.87 -55.63 41.96
C GLU A 232 -1.48 -57.06 41.58
N ASN A 233 -0.61 -57.23 40.57
CA ASN A 233 -0.08 -58.54 40.18
C ASN A 233 0.69 -59.22 41.33
N LYS A 234 1.43 -58.46 42.15
CA LYS A 234 2.09 -59.02 43.33
C LYS A 234 1.09 -59.45 44.41
N GLN A 235 0.06 -58.65 44.69
CA GLN A 235 -0.98 -59.02 45.65
C GLN A 235 -1.71 -60.29 45.22
N ILE A 236 -2.06 -60.41 43.95
CA ILE A 236 -2.67 -61.61 43.36
C ILE A 236 -1.76 -62.84 43.56
N LEU A 237 -0.45 -62.70 43.34
CA LEU A 237 0.52 -63.79 43.58
C LEU A 237 0.62 -64.15 45.08
N ASP A 238 0.69 -63.17 45.97
CA ASP A 238 0.72 -63.35 47.42
C ASP A 238 -0.60 -64.00 47.94
N ASP A 239 -1.73 -63.74 47.29
CA ASP A 239 -3.02 -64.38 47.55
C ASP A 239 -3.05 -65.84 47.07
N PHE A 240 -2.55 -66.14 45.87
CA PHE A 240 -2.43 -67.53 45.39
C PHE A 240 -1.55 -68.39 46.30
N ILE A 241 -0.42 -67.85 46.77
CA ILE A 241 0.47 -68.55 47.72
C ILE A 241 -0.26 -68.80 49.06
N ARG A 242 -1.05 -67.83 49.55
CA ARG A 242 -1.87 -68.01 50.76
C ARG A 242 -2.93 -69.10 50.59
N ILE A 243 -3.67 -69.10 49.47
CA ILE A 243 -4.67 -70.12 49.17
C ILE A 243 -4.02 -71.51 49.11
N GLN A 244 -2.86 -71.64 48.46
CA GLN A 244 -2.11 -72.90 48.43
C GLN A 244 -1.72 -73.38 49.83
N SER A 245 -1.26 -72.49 50.71
CA SER A 245 -0.91 -72.84 52.09
C SER A 245 -2.12 -73.26 52.93
N MET A 246 -3.28 -72.60 52.77
CA MET A 246 -4.52 -72.95 53.48
C MET A 246 -5.09 -74.29 53.02
N ASN A 247 -5.08 -74.56 51.72
CA ASN A 247 -5.52 -75.86 51.20
C ASN A 247 -4.61 -77.00 51.71
N SER A 248 -3.31 -76.74 51.90
CA SER A 248 -2.40 -77.71 52.50
C SER A 248 -2.67 -77.99 53.98
N THR A 249 -3.21 -77.03 54.75
CA THR A 249 -3.56 -77.27 56.16
C THR A 249 -4.92 -77.96 56.29
N ILE A 250 -5.91 -77.55 55.50
CA ILE A 250 -7.27 -78.14 55.52
C ILE A 250 -7.20 -79.65 55.24
N PHE A 251 -6.39 -80.09 54.28
CA PHE A 251 -6.22 -81.51 53.96
C PHE A 251 -5.63 -82.35 55.12
N ILE A 252 -4.86 -81.74 56.01
CA ILE A 252 -4.30 -82.40 57.20
C ILE A 252 -5.37 -82.51 58.29
N ASP A 253 -6.21 -81.49 58.46
CA ASP A 253 -7.30 -81.46 59.44
C ASP A 253 -8.43 -82.42 59.07
N GLU A 254 -8.84 -82.48 57.79
CA GLU A 254 -9.85 -83.43 57.29
C GLU A 254 -9.45 -84.91 57.56
N LEU A 255 -8.16 -85.24 57.46
CA LEU A 255 -7.62 -86.58 57.79
C LEU A 255 -7.71 -86.93 59.29
N ASN A 256 -7.75 -85.92 60.17
CA ASN A 256 -7.92 -86.11 61.61
C ASN A 256 -9.41 -86.22 61.98
N ASP A 257 -10.27 -85.39 61.38
CA ASP A 257 -11.71 -85.39 61.66
C ASP A 257 -12.39 -86.70 61.24
N VAL A 258 -12.03 -87.27 60.09
CA VAL A 258 -12.55 -88.57 59.61
C VAL A 258 -12.27 -89.72 60.60
N LYS A 259 -11.17 -89.66 61.37
CA LYS A 259 -10.90 -90.64 62.45
C LYS A 259 -11.83 -90.44 63.64
N SER A 260 -12.14 -89.20 64.01
CA SER A 260 -13.04 -88.89 65.13
C SER A 260 -14.51 -89.20 64.82
N PHE A 261 -14.91 -89.05 63.56
CA PHE A 261 -16.31 -89.22 63.12
C PHE A 261 -16.73 -90.70 63.10
N ASN A 262 -15.84 -91.60 62.63
CA ASN A 262 -16.09 -93.04 62.60
C ASN A 262 -16.28 -93.64 64.01
N GLN A 263 -15.74 -93.02 65.06
CA GLN A 263 -15.96 -93.46 66.44
C GLN A 263 -17.37 -93.08 66.94
N LYS A 264 -17.91 -91.91 66.54
CA LYS A 264 -19.21 -91.38 67.01
C LYS A 264 -20.43 -92.00 66.34
N ILE A 265 -20.27 -92.60 65.16
CA ILE A 265 -21.37 -93.28 64.44
C ILE A 265 -21.87 -94.53 65.19
N LYS A 266 -21.04 -95.18 66.00
CA LYS A 266 -21.44 -96.39 66.76
C LYS A 266 -22.46 -96.12 67.87
N ASP A 267 -22.42 -94.94 68.49
CA ASP A 267 -23.13 -94.68 69.75
C ASP A 267 -24.51 -94.02 69.55
N ILE A 268 -24.87 -93.64 68.32
CA ILE A 268 -26.07 -92.83 68.03
C ILE A 268 -27.29 -93.68 67.62
N HIS A 269 -27.11 -94.97 67.34
CA HIS A 269 -28.16 -95.82 66.77
C HIS A 269 -29.22 -96.35 67.77
N GLU A 270 -29.04 -96.20 69.09
CA GLU A 270 -29.95 -96.83 70.08
C GLU A 270 -31.04 -95.91 70.69
N GLU A 271 -31.02 -94.58 70.49
CA GLU A 271 -31.83 -93.66 71.34
C GLU A 271 -33.02 -92.90 70.69
N ASN A 272 -33.45 -93.20 69.45
CA ASN A 272 -34.43 -92.33 68.74
C ASN A 272 -35.64 -93.04 68.10
N ASN A 273 -36.56 -93.59 68.92
CA ASN A 273 -37.83 -94.16 68.42
C ASN A 273 -39.13 -93.73 69.16
N LEU A 274 -39.11 -92.73 70.06
CA LEU A 274 -40.31 -92.31 70.83
C LEU A 274 -40.67 -90.80 70.80
N LYS A 275 -39.94 -89.95 70.06
CA LYS A 275 -40.20 -88.50 69.97
C LYS A 275 -40.79 -88.05 68.62
N LEU A 276 -41.79 -88.76 68.08
CA LEU A 276 -42.38 -88.41 66.77
C LEU A 276 -43.66 -87.55 66.86
N LYS A 277 -44.45 -87.64 67.94
CA LYS A 277 -45.79 -87.02 67.99
C LYS A 277 -45.82 -85.57 68.53
N THR A 278 -45.03 -85.28 69.56
CA THR A 278 -44.79 -83.89 70.02
C THR A 278 -43.88 -83.11 69.06
N LYS A 279 -43.08 -83.82 68.25
CA LYS A 279 -42.25 -83.23 67.20
C LYS A 279 -43.10 -82.54 66.13
N ILE A 280 -44.17 -83.16 65.64
CA ILE A 280 -45.02 -82.61 64.57
C ILE A 280 -45.70 -81.28 64.98
N GLN A 281 -46.23 -81.15 66.20
CA GLN A 281 -46.82 -79.88 66.66
C GLN A 281 -45.78 -78.78 66.91
N LEU A 282 -44.59 -79.16 67.36
CA LEU A 282 -43.47 -78.21 67.44
C LEU A 282 -42.98 -77.82 66.04
N GLU A 283 -42.98 -78.73 65.06
CA GLU A 283 -42.65 -78.46 63.66
C GLU A 283 -43.67 -77.52 62.99
N GLU A 284 -44.97 -77.64 63.27
CA GLU A 284 -45.98 -76.69 62.76
C GLU A 284 -45.80 -75.28 63.33
N ASN A 285 -45.63 -75.14 64.64
CA ASN A 285 -45.36 -73.84 65.26
C ASN A 285 -44.02 -73.25 64.80
N LEU A 286 -42.98 -74.07 64.72
CA LEU A 286 -41.64 -73.65 64.28
C LEU A 286 -41.62 -73.31 62.78
N ASN A 287 -42.46 -73.95 61.94
CA ASN A 287 -42.68 -73.52 60.55
C ASN A 287 -43.39 -72.17 60.46
N MET A 288 -44.40 -71.90 61.32
CA MET A 288 -45.06 -70.59 61.38
C MET A 288 -44.10 -69.49 61.84
N ASP A 289 -43.30 -69.76 62.87
CA ASP A 289 -42.25 -68.85 63.34
C ASP A 289 -41.19 -68.63 62.24
N MET A 290 -40.72 -69.68 61.56
CA MET A 290 -39.81 -69.56 60.41
C MET A 290 -40.40 -68.70 59.30
N GLN A 291 -41.68 -68.87 58.96
CA GLN A 291 -42.34 -68.04 57.95
C GLN A 291 -42.39 -66.56 58.37
N SER A 292 -42.70 -66.28 59.64
CA SER A 292 -42.68 -64.91 60.18
C SER A 292 -41.27 -64.28 60.14
N ILE A 293 -40.23 -65.07 60.41
CA ILE A 293 -38.83 -64.65 60.34
C ILE A 293 -38.41 -64.38 58.90
N LEU A 294 -38.85 -65.21 57.94
CA LEU A 294 -38.63 -64.99 56.51
C LEU A 294 -39.28 -63.68 56.04
N ASP A 295 -40.51 -63.39 56.46
CA ASP A 295 -41.20 -62.15 56.10
C ASP A 295 -40.54 -60.91 56.72
N ILE A 296 -40.08 -60.99 57.97
CA ILE A 296 -39.28 -59.93 58.61
C ILE A 296 -37.96 -59.72 57.86
N ASN A 297 -37.26 -60.79 57.51
CA ASN A 297 -36.01 -60.72 56.73
C ASN A 297 -36.26 -60.11 55.34
N ASN A 298 -37.35 -60.46 54.66
CA ASN A 298 -37.73 -59.86 53.38
C ASN A 298 -37.94 -58.33 53.52
N ILE A 299 -38.63 -57.89 54.57
CA ILE A 299 -38.83 -56.46 54.87
C ILE A 299 -37.51 -55.74 55.18
N ILE A 300 -36.58 -56.38 55.89
CA ILE A 300 -35.25 -55.84 56.17
C ILE A 300 -34.42 -55.73 54.87
N MET A 301 -34.35 -56.80 54.09
CA MET A 301 -33.66 -56.83 52.79
C MET A 301 -34.21 -55.75 51.84
N ASP A 302 -35.52 -55.52 51.81
CA ASP A 302 -36.11 -54.47 50.98
C ASP A 302 -35.85 -53.06 51.51
N LYS A 303 -35.72 -52.86 52.84
CA LYS A 303 -35.21 -51.60 53.41
C LYS A 303 -33.77 -51.36 53.01
N GLU A 304 -32.91 -52.38 53.07
CA GLU A 304 -31.51 -52.28 52.67
C GLU A 304 -31.34 -52.02 51.17
N LYS A 305 -32.10 -52.71 50.31
CA LYS A 305 -32.18 -52.41 48.86
C LYS A 305 -32.59 -50.96 48.60
N LYS A 306 -33.60 -50.45 49.32
CA LYS A 306 -34.03 -49.03 49.21
C LYS A 306 -32.94 -48.06 49.66
N ILE A 307 -32.25 -48.34 50.78
CA ILE A 307 -31.12 -47.54 51.27
C ILE A 307 -29.96 -47.54 50.25
N TYR A 308 -29.62 -48.71 49.70
CA TYR A 308 -28.61 -48.85 48.64
C TYR A 308 -28.99 -48.05 47.40
N ASN A 309 -30.23 -48.18 46.91
CA ASN A 309 -30.73 -47.44 45.76
C ASN A 309 -30.70 -45.93 45.99
N ILE A 310 -31.07 -45.44 47.19
CA ILE A 310 -30.94 -44.02 47.56
C ILE A 310 -29.48 -43.58 47.52
N LYS A 311 -28.55 -44.39 48.06
CA LYS A 311 -27.11 -44.09 48.06
C LYS A 311 -26.52 -44.05 46.65
N VAL A 312 -26.91 -44.98 45.77
CA VAL A 312 -26.53 -44.99 44.35
C VAL A 312 -27.12 -43.78 43.61
N LEU A 313 -28.37 -43.41 43.86
CA LEU A 313 -28.98 -42.20 43.29
C LEU A 313 -28.28 -40.93 43.78
N GLN A 314 -27.91 -40.84 45.06
CA GLN A 314 -27.11 -39.74 45.61
C GLN A 314 -25.72 -39.66 44.95
N GLN A 315 -25.04 -40.79 44.73
CA GLN A 315 -23.76 -40.84 44.02
C GLN A 315 -23.90 -40.40 42.55
N LYS A 316 -24.91 -40.92 41.83
CA LYS A 316 -25.24 -40.48 40.46
C LYS A 316 -25.56 -38.99 40.41
N ASN A 317 -26.34 -38.46 41.35
CA ASN A 317 -26.66 -37.03 41.43
C ASN A 317 -25.40 -36.18 41.73
N SER A 318 -24.54 -36.62 42.65
CA SER A 318 -23.24 -35.96 42.93
C SER A 318 -22.34 -35.92 41.69
N HIS A 319 -22.26 -37.03 40.94
CA HIS A 319 -21.52 -37.10 39.68
C HIS A 319 -22.13 -36.17 38.62
N ASN A 320 -23.46 -36.18 38.45
CA ASN A 320 -24.18 -35.32 37.52
C ASN A 320 -23.99 -33.83 37.86
N LEU A 321 -24.03 -33.45 39.13
CA LEU A 321 -23.75 -32.08 39.58
C LEU A 321 -22.31 -31.66 39.28
N LYS A 322 -21.32 -32.55 39.47
CA LYS A 322 -19.93 -32.30 39.06
C LYS A 322 -19.82 -32.10 37.54
N LYS A 323 -20.49 -32.93 36.74
CA LYS A 323 -20.52 -32.85 35.27
C LYS A 323 -21.21 -31.57 34.77
N ILE A 324 -22.33 -31.18 35.38
CA ILE A 324 -23.03 -29.91 35.12
C ILE A 324 -22.13 -28.71 35.46
N ASN A 325 -21.40 -28.76 36.58
CA ASN A 325 -20.49 -27.67 36.94
C ASN A 325 -19.27 -27.59 36.00
N PHE A 326 -18.76 -28.73 35.54
CA PHE A 326 -17.74 -28.78 34.49
C PHE A 326 -18.23 -28.09 33.20
N TYR A 327 -19.40 -28.48 32.67
CA TYR A 327 -19.97 -27.84 31.48
C TYR A 327 -20.28 -26.35 31.68
N LYS A 328 -20.71 -25.91 32.88
CA LYS A 328 -20.88 -24.48 33.19
C LYS A 328 -19.55 -23.71 33.12
N LEU A 329 -18.46 -24.29 33.62
CA LEU A 329 -17.13 -23.67 33.53
C LEU A 329 -16.63 -23.61 32.08
N GLU A 330 -16.86 -24.66 31.30
CA GLU A 330 -16.52 -24.72 29.88
C GLU A 330 -17.31 -23.70 29.04
N ILE A 331 -18.63 -23.61 29.25
CA ILE A 331 -19.48 -22.56 28.66
C ILE A 331 -18.99 -21.16 29.03
N ASN A 332 -18.53 -20.94 30.26
CA ASN A 332 -17.98 -19.64 30.68
C ASN A 332 -16.66 -19.31 29.98
N LYS A 333 -15.73 -20.28 29.85
CA LYS A 333 -14.50 -20.12 29.06
C LYS A 333 -14.80 -19.76 27.60
N LEU A 334 -15.74 -20.47 26.97
CA LEU A 334 -16.16 -20.18 25.59
C LEU A 334 -16.79 -18.78 25.46
N ARG A 335 -17.57 -18.34 26.45
CA ARG A 335 -18.12 -16.98 26.49
C ARG A 335 -17.03 -15.92 26.65
N GLU A 336 -16.03 -16.14 27.50
CA GLU A 336 -14.88 -15.24 27.65
C GLU A 336 -14.07 -15.15 26.35
N SER A 337 -13.81 -16.28 25.70
CA SER A 337 -13.17 -16.32 24.37
C SER A 337 -13.98 -15.58 23.31
N LEU A 338 -15.30 -15.78 23.26
CA LEU A 338 -16.21 -15.09 22.34
C LEU A 338 -16.21 -13.58 22.60
N ILE A 339 -16.30 -13.14 23.85
CA ILE A 339 -16.22 -11.72 24.23
C ILE A 339 -14.87 -11.14 23.82
N SER A 340 -13.76 -11.84 24.06
CA SER A 340 -12.43 -11.42 23.61
C SER A 340 -12.39 -11.21 22.09
N ILE A 341 -12.76 -12.22 21.30
CA ILE A 341 -12.81 -12.13 19.83
C ILE A 341 -13.71 -10.98 19.37
N LYS A 342 -14.88 -10.80 20.00
CA LYS A 342 -15.83 -9.72 19.68
C LYS A 342 -15.26 -8.33 19.99
N THR A 343 -14.52 -8.16 21.09
CA THR A 343 -13.84 -6.90 21.39
C THR A 343 -12.66 -6.63 20.45
N HIS A 344 -11.88 -7.66 20.10
CA HIS A 344 -10.83 -7.55 19.07
C HIS A 344 -11.41 -7.12 17.72
N TYR A 345 -12.52 -7.72 17.27
CA TYR A 345 -13.21 -7.34 16.05
C TYR A 345 -13.72 -5.89 16.07
N TYR A 346 -14.38 -5.44 17.15
CA TYR A 346 -14.82 -4.05 17.24
C TYR A 346 -13.63 -3.07 17.28
N ASN A 347 -12.57 -3.39 18.02
CA ASN A 347 -11.34 -2.59 18.05
C ASN A 347 -10.69 -2.51 16.67
N TYR A 348 -10.67 -3.61 15.91
CA TYR A 348 -10.20 -3.63 14.52
C TYR A 348 -11.08 -2.77 13.61
N LYS A 349 -12.41 -2.91 13.69
CA LYS A 349 -13.38 -2.09 12.92
C LYS A 349 -13.24 -0.59 13.23
N ILE A 350 -13.00 -0.22 14.49
CA ILE A 350 -12.74 1.18 14.90
C ILE A 350 -11.41 1.67 14.34
N LYS A 351 -10.32 0.87 14.43
CA LYS A 351 -9.00 1.21 13.86
C LYS A 351 -9.08 1.39 12.35
N SER A 352 -9.72 0.47 11.64
CA SER A 352 -9.95 0.55 10.19
C SER A 352 -10.73 1.82 9.81
N LYS A 353 -11.84 2.13 10.51
CA LYS A 353 -12.59 3.36 10.26
C LYS A 353 -11.76 4.63 10.52
N LYS A 354 -10.89 4.64 11.55
CA LYS A 354 -9.95 5.75 11.79
C LYS A 354 -8.96 5.90 10.64
N MET A 355 -8.33 4.80 10.20
CA MET A 355 -7.37 4.80 9.09
C MET A 355 -8.01 5.27 7.78
N VAL A 356 -9.24 4.84 7.47
CA VAL A 356 -9.99 5.32 6.29
C VAL A 356 -10.28 6.81 6.39
N ASN A 357 -10.76 7.30 7.55
CA ASN A 357 -11.00 8.73 7.76
C ASN A 357 -9.71 9.56 7.67
N GLU A 358 -8.59 9.07 8.21
CA GLU A 358 -7.28 9.69 8.08
C GLU A 358 -6.83 9.77 6.62
N LEU A 359 -7.01 8.69 5.85
CA LEU A 359 -6.68 8.65 4.42
C LEU A 359 -7.54 9.64 3.60
N ILE A 360 -8.85 9.72 3.89
CA ILE A 360 -9.76 10.72 3.29
C ILE A 360 -9.28 12.13 3.61
N ASN A 361 -8.95 12.44 4.88
CA ASN A 361 -8.46 13.75 5.27
C ASN A 361 -7.13 14.12 4.59
N GLN A 362 -6.19 13.17 4.43
CA GLN A 362 -4.96 13.42 3.67
C GLN A 362 -5.25 13.63 2.17
N TYR A 363 -6.17 12.86 1.58
CA TYR A 363 -6.59 13.03 0.19
C TYR A 363 -7.22 14.41 -0.06
N GLU A 364 -8.13 14.86 0.81
CA GLU A 364 -8.73 16.19 0.72
C GLU A 364 -7.69 17.30 0.90
N ARG A 365 -6.75 17.16 1.84
CA ARG A 365 -5.62 18.08 2.01
C ARG A 365 -4.74 18.17 0.76
N ILE A 366 -4.36 17.03 0.17
CA ILE A 366 -3.55 16.97 -1.05
C ILE A 366 -4.33 17.56 -2.23
N LYS A 367 -5.63 17.27 -2.36
CA LYS A 367 -6.52 17.87 -3.36
C LYS A 367 -6.59 19.39 -3.24
N PHE A 368 -6.72 19.92 -2.02
CA PHE A 368 -6.70 21.36 -1.77
C PHE A 368 -5.35 21.98 -2.13
N GLN A 369 -4.24 21.39 -1.66
CA GLN A 369 -2.88 21.82 -2.01
C GLN A 369 -2.62 21.81 -3.52
N PHE A 370 -3.14 20.82 -4.24
CA PHE A 370 -3.04 20.75 -5.70
C PHE A 370 -3.84 21.88 -6.39
N ILE A 371 -5.04 22.20 -5.90
CA ILE A 371 -5.85 23.32 -6.40
C ILE A 371 -5.15 24.66 -6.13
N GLU A 372 -4.56 24.86 -4.94
CA GLU A 372 -3.76 26.04 -4.63
C GLU A 372 -2.51 26.14 -5.50
N LEU A 373 -1.77 25.05 -5.69
CA LEU A 373 -0.61 24.98 -6.57
C LEU A 373 -1.01 25.36 -8.01
N GLN A 374 -2.14 24.85 -8.52
CA GLN A 374 -2.63 25.17 -9.85
C GLN A 374 -3.07 26.64 -9.98
N LYS A 375 -3.73 27.21 -8.97
CA LYS A 375 -4.04 28.65 -8.92
C LYS A 375 -2.76 29.48 -8.91
N ARG A 376 -1.80 29.13 -8.06
CA ARG A 376 -0.50 29.81 -7.91
C ARG A 376 0.34 29.71 -9.19
N GLN A 377 0.34 28.57 -9.88
CA GLN A 377 0.97 28.39 -11.19
C GLN A 377 0.39 29.37 -12.22
N LYS A 378 -0.94 29.46 -12.35
CA LYS A 378 -1.61 30.41 -13.26
C LYS A 378 -1.31 31.87 -12.90
N SER A 379 -1.27 32.21 -11.62
CA SER A 379 -0.90 33.56 -11.16
C SER A 379 0.57 33.89 -11.47
N TYR A 380 1.49 32.93 -11.28
CA TYR A 380 2.89 33.10 -11.67
C TYR A 380 3.05 33.24 -13.17
N GLU A 381 2.41 32.39 -13.98
CA GLU A 381 2.46 32.49 -15.44
C GLU A 381 2.01 33.88 -15.93
N LYS A 382 0.88 34.39 -15.41
CA LYS A 382 0.41 35.76 -15.69
C LYS A 382 1.40 36.84 -15.21
N PHE A 383 2.00 36.67 -14.03
CA PHE A 383 2.98 37.63 -13.50
C PHE A 383 4.27 37.64 -14.32
N PHE A 384 4.80 36.48 -14.70
CA PHE A 384 5.98 36.37 -15.55
C PHE A 384 5.71 36.91 -16.96
N GLN A 385 4.55 36.61 -17.56
CA GLN A 385 4.14 37.19 -18.85
C GLN A 385 4.09 38.72 -18.78
N LYS A 386 3.50 39.30 -17.72
CA LYS A 386 3.48 40.76 -17.50
C LYS A 386 4.89 41.33 -17.32
N LYS A 387 5.70 40.78 -16.41
CA LYS A 387 7.08 41.25 -16.16
C LYS A 387 7.95 41.16 -17.41
N TYR A 388 7.77 40.11 -18.21
CA TYR A 388 8.44 39.93 -19.49
C TYR A 388 8.00 40.99 -20.50
N ALA A 389 6.70 41.20 -20.69
CA ALA A 389 6.18 42.22 -21.60
C ALA A 389 6.63 43.65 -21.21
N THR A 390 6.68 43.97 -19.91
CA THR A 390 7.21 45.28 -19.46
C THR A 390 8.70 45.44 -19.73
N ALA A 391 9.51 44.38 -19.53
CA ALA A 391 10.94 44.42 -19.82
C ALA A 391 11.22 44.50 -21.33
N TRP A 392 10.48 43.72 -22.14
CA TRP A 392 10.55 43.77 -23.60
C TRP A 392 10.18 45.13 -24.15
N ASN A 393 9.08 45.73 -23.68
CA ASN A 393 8.66 47.07 -24.12
C ASN A 393 9.67 48.15 -23.70
N LEU A 394 10.26 48.05 -22.50
CA LEU A 394 11.33 48.97 -22.08
C LEU A 394 12.53 48.89 -23.02
N GLN A 395 13.04 47.68 -23.28
CA GLN A 395 14.21 47.48 -24.15
C GLN A 395 13.90 47.79 -25.62
N LYS A 396 12.67 47.55 -26.09
CA LYS A 396 12.20 47.96 -27.43
C LYS A 396 12.17 49.48 -27.56
N ASN A 397 11.68 50.20 -26.53
CA ASN A 397 11.65 51.66 -26.52
C ASN A 397 13.07 52.24 -26.48
N GLU A 398 13.95 51.73 -25.62
CA GLU A 398 15.37 52.11 -25.58
C GLU A 398 16.01 51.95 -26.96
N ALA A 399 15.87 50.77 -27.58
CA ALA A 399 16.35 50.52 -28.94
C ALA A 399 15.79 51.52 -29.95
N SER A 400 14.47 51.79 -29.94
CA SER A 400 13.83 52.79 -30.82
C SER A 400 14.49 54.16 -30.69
N THR A 401 14.76 54.64 -29.46
CA THR A 401 15.40 55.95 -29.27
C THR A 401 16.85 56.00 -29.76
N TYR A 402 17.57 54.88 -29.80
CA TYR A 402 18.90 54.81 -30.42
C TYR A 402 18.82 54.75 -31.94
N ILE A 403 17.83 54.04 -32.49
CA ILE A 403 17.58 53.94 -33.94
C ILE A 403 17.14 55.29 -34.50
N GLU A 404 16.24 56.00 -33.82
CA GLU A 404 15.82 57.37 -34.18
C GLU A 404 17.04 58.31 -34.26
N LYS A 405 17.88 58.33 -33.22
CA LYS A 405 19.13 59.11 -33.21
C LYS A 405 20.10 58.71 -34.33
N LEU A 406 20.18 57.42 -34.65
CA LEU A 406 21.03 56.92 -35.72
C LEU A 406 20.49 57.33 -37.10
N ILE A 407 19.17 57.27 -37.31
CA ILE A 407 18.52 57.73 -38.54
C ILE A 407 18.71 59.26 -38.70
N ASP A 408 18.55 60.03 -37.62
CA ASP A 408 18.79 61.48 -37.62
C ASP A 408 20.26 61.81 -37.92
N ALA A 409 21.21 61.10 -37.30
CA ALA A 409 22.64 61.27 -37.58
C ALA A 409 22.98 60.90 -39.03
N ASN A 410 22.45 59.79 -39.55
CA ASN A 410 22.64 59.37 -40.94
C ASN A 410 22.07 60.41 -41.90
N LYS A 411 20.87 60.92 -41.64
CA LYS A 411 20.25 61.99 -42.43
C LYS A 411 21.15 63.22 -42.49
N ILE A 412 21.66 63.68 -41.34
CA ILE A 412 22.59 64.81 -41.25
C ILE A 412 23.86 64.54 -42.10
N ILE A 413 24.44 63.34 -42.02
CA ILE A 413 25.62 62.97 -42.81
C ILE A 413 25.32 62.97 -44.31
N TYR A 414 24.22 62.36 -44.75
CA TYR A 414 23.87 62.33 -46.18
C TYR A 414 23.54 63.71 -46.76
N GLU A 415 22.81 64.54 -46.02
CA GLU A 415 22.42 65.89 -46.46
C GLU A 415 23.58 66.90 -46.40
N GLN A 416 24.38 66.92 -45.33
CA GLN A 416 25.41 67.95 -45.12
C GLN A 416 26.80 67.61 -45.67
N ILE A 417 27.19 66.33 -45.67
CA ILE A 417 28.54 65.90 -46.08
C ILE A 417 28.51 65.39 -47.51
N PHE A 418 27.59 64.47 -47.82
CA PHE A 418 27.53 63.85 -49.14
C PHE A 418 26.66 64.62 -50.14
N PHE A 419 25.91 65.63 -49.71
CA PHE A 419 24.98 66.44 -50.51
C PHE A 419 24.04 65.58 -51.39
N LYS A 420 23.60 64.44 -50.86
CA LYS A 420 22.68 63.51 -51.52
C LYS A 420 21.36 63.45 -50.77
N GLU A 421 20.27 63.25 -51.52
CA GLU A 421 18.96 63.01 -50.92
C GLU A 421 18.98 61.76 -50.05
N PHE A 422 18.64 61.90 -48.77
CA PHE A 422 18.51 60.78 -47.87
C PHE A 422 17.20 60.03 -48.15
N TYR A 423 17.27 58.96 -48.94
CA TYR A 423 16.13 58.07 -49.13
C TYR A 423 15.80 57.38 -47.80
N HIS A 424 14.68 57.80 -47.21
CA HIS A 424 14.15 57.31 -45.94
C HIS A 424 13.53 55.91 -46.13
N ILE A 425 14.35 54.93 -46.52
CA ILE A 425 13.92 53.59 -46.95
C ILE A 425 13.36 52.80 -45.77
N ASN A 426 12.03 52.87 -45.66
CA ASN A 426 11.12 51.86 -45.13
C ASN A 426 11.32 51.36 -43.68
N TYR A 427 12.10 52.04 -42.85
CA TYR A 427 12.34 51.63 -41.45
C TYR A 427 11.06 51.48 -40.60
N LYS A 428 9.99 52.24 -40.88
CA LYS A 428 8.69 52.07 -40.22
C LYS A 428 8.04 50.70 -40.50
N HIS A 429 8.06 50.23 -41.76
CA HIS A 429 7.47 48.91 -42.09
C HIS A 429 8.20 47.77 -41.37
N PHE A 430 9.54 47.82 -41.27
CA PHE A 430 10.33 46.84 -40.49
C PHE A 430 9.98 46.83 -38.99
N LEU A 431 9.62 47.99 -38.42
CA LEU A 431 9.18 48.13 -37.02
C LEU A 431 7.70 47.72 -36.81
N GLU A 432 6.85 47.85 -37.83
CA GLU A 432 5.42 47.57 -37.77
C GLU A 432 5.08 46.09 -38.03
N GLU A 433 5.74 45.40 -38.98
CA GLU A 433 5.49 43.96 -39.21
C GLU A 433 5.83 43.07 -37.99
N THR A 434 6.68 43.57 -37.09
CA THR A 434 7.02 42.91 -35.81
C THR A 434 6.14 43.34 -34.64
N SER A 435 5.19 44.25 -34.85
CA SER A 435 4.26 44.74 -33.81
C SER A 435 3.04 43.83 -33.60
N ILE A 436 2.73 42.95 -34.56
CA ILE A 436 1.63 41.99 -34.47
C ILE A 436 2.02 40.83 -33.55
N PHE A 437 2.06 41.11 -32.25
CA PHE A 437 1.87 40.06 -31.25
C PHE A 437 0.52 39.39 -31.52
N PRO A 438 0.47 38.05 -31.68
CA PRO A 438 -0.78 37.32 -31.55
C PRO A 438 -1.26 37.49 -30.11
N SER A 439 -2.13 38.47 -29.90
CA SER A 439 -2.87 38.59 -28.64
C SER A 439 -3.55 37.27 -28.35
N ALA A 440 -3.61 36.88 -27.08
CA ALA A 440 -3.97 35.53 -26.64
C ALA A 440 -5.49 35.23 -26.80
N THR A 441 -5.94 35.20 -28.06
CA THR A 441 -7.31 34.90 -28.50
C THR A 441 -7.31 34.12 -29.82
N THR A 442 -6.29 33.30 -30.08
CA THR A 442 -6.59 32.02 -30.75
C THR A 442 -7.54 31.27 -29.83
N LYS A 443 -8.84 31.42 -30.11
CA LYS A 443 -9.84 30.43 -29.74
C LYS A 443 -9.22 29.09 -30.16
N VAL A 444 -8.92 28.26 -29.18
CA VAL A 444 -8.79 26.83 -29.45
C VAL A 444 -10.17 26.47 -29.97
N ASN A 445 -10.28 26.39 -31.29
CA ASN A 445 -11.29 25.55 -31.89
C ASN A 445 -10.93 24.16 -31.36
N ASP A 446 -11.56 23.80 -30.24
CA ASP A 446 -11.77 22.40 -29.88
C ASP A 446 -12.53 21.87 -31.09
N GLY A 447 -11.76 21.31 -32.01
CA GLY A 447 -12.28 20.53 -33.11
C GLY A 447 -13.05 19.41 -32.45
N ASN A 448 -14.36 19.56 -32.40
CA ASN A 448 -15.28 18.46 -32.26
C ASN A 448 -15.13 17.61 -33.53
N GLU A 449 -14.03 16.87 -33.63
CA GLU A 449 -14.06 15.56 -34.23
C GLU A 449 -15.07 14.78 -33.40
N GLN A 450 -16.33 14.87 -33.83
CA GLN A 450 -17.31 13.83 -33.59
C GLN A 450 -16.77 12.57 -34.26
N THR A 451 -15.83 11.91 -33.60
CA THR A 451 -15.73 10.47 -33.68
C THR A 451 -17.04 9.94 -33.12
N SER A 452 -18.04 9.86 -34.00
CA SER A 452 -19.20 9.01 -33.85
C SER A 452 -18.70 7.58 -33.80
N ILE A 453 -18.15 7.19 -32.65
CA ILE A 453 -18.01 5.80 -32.26
C ILE A 453 -19.44 5.29 -32.27
N THR A 454 -19.74 4.44 -33.25
CA THR A 454 -21.03 3.80 -33.41
C THR A 454 -21.22 2.86 -32.24
N MET A 455 -21.66 3.40 -31.11
CA MET A 455 -22.13 2.59 -29.99
C MET A 455 -23.42 1.96 -30.48
N GLN A 456 -23.35 0.67 -30.85
CA GLN A 456 -24.54 -0.16 -31.02
C GLN A 456 -25.33 -0.04 -29.71
N SER A 457 -26.47 0.64 -29.79
CA SER A 457 -27.40 0.78 -28.68
C SER A 457 -27.95 -0.59 -28.32
N VAL A 458 -27.64 -1.07 -27.12
CA VAL A 458 -28.28 -2.27 -26.55
C VAL A 458 -29.78 -2.00 -26.47
N THR A 459 -30.62 -2.99 -26.82
CA THR A 459 -32.07 -2.79 -26.75
C THR A 459 -32.55 -2.79 -25.29
N THR A 460 -33.63 -2.06 -25.01
CA THR A 460 -34.19 -1.98 -23.65
C THR A 460 -34.61 -3.34 -23.10
N GLU A 461 -35.03 -4.25 -23.97
CA GLU A 461 -35.38 -5.64 -23.65
C GLU A 461 -34.16 -6.48 -23.23
N GLN A 462 -33.00 -6.30 -23.88
CA GLN A 462 -31.74 -6.93 -23.48
C GLN A 462 -31.31 -6.46 -22.07
N ILE A 463 -31.51 -5.17 -21.76
CA ILE A 463 -31.27 -4.60 -20.44
C ILE A 463 -32.22 -5.21 -19.39
N GLU A 464 -33.50 -5.41 -19.72
CA GLU A 464 -34.49 -5.99 -18.80
C GLU A 464 -34.28 -7.49 -18.56
N ASN A 465 -33.86 -8.24 -19.57
CA ASN A 465 -33.52 -9.67 -19.44
C ASN A 465 -32.29 -9.88 -18.55
N VAL A 466 -31.23 -9.09 -18.71
CA VAL A 466 -30.05 -9.15 -17.81
C VAL A 466 -30.41 -8.74 -16.39
N LYS A 467 -31.29 -7.74 -16.21
CA LYS A 467 -31.84 -7.36 -14.89
C LYS A 467 -32.60 -8.51 -14.20
N ARG A 468 -33.34 -9.32 -14.96
CA ARG A 468 -34.03 -10.51 -14.45
C ARG A 468 -33.04 -11.62 -14.06
N LEU A 469 -32.08 -11.94 -14.93
CA LEU A 469 -31.03 -12.93 -14.64
C LEU A 469 -30.21 -12.58 -13.38
N ILE A 470 -29.87 -11.30 -13.18
CA ILE A 470 -29.16 -10.85 -11.97
C ILE A 470 -30.03 -11.03 -10.72
N LEU A 471 -31.35 -10.84 -10.82
CA LEU A 471 -32.27 -11.09 -9.70
C LEU A 471 -32.44 -12.58 -9.39
N ASP A 472 -32.47 -13.42 -10.41
CA ASP A 472 -32.62 -14.88 -10.24
C ASP A 472 -31.34 -15.47 -9.60
N GLU A 473 -30.15 -15.12 -10.11
CA GLU A 473 -28.87 -15.65 -9.62
C GLU A 473 -28.35 -14.99 -8.34
N CYS A 474 -28.51 -13.67 -8.19
CA CYS A 474 -28.03 -12.94 -7.01
C CYS A 474 -29.12 -12.67 -5.96
N GLY A 475 -30.36 -13.13 -6.19
CA GLY A 475 -31.50 -12.89 -5.29
C GLY A 475 -31.26 -13.34 -3.84
N PHE A 476 -30.46 -14.39 -3.64
CA PHE A 476 -30.09 -14.91 -2.31
C PHE A 476 -29.27 -13.92 -1.45
N LEU A 477 -28.70 -12.85 -2.05
CA LEU A 477 -27.90 -11.84 -1.35
C LEU A 477 -28.75 -10.72 -0.72
N VAL A 478 -30.08 -10.72 -0.91
CA VAL A 478 -30.98 -9.67 -0.39
C VAL A 478 -32.15 -10.28 0.39
N ASP A 479 -32.49 -9.65 1.53
CA ASP A 479 -33.62 -10.08 2.37
C ASP A 479 -34.93 -10.21 1.56
N GLU A 480 -35.68 -11.30 1.80
CA GLU A 480 -36.89 -11.65 1.06
C GLU A 480 -37.98 -10.56 1.09
N ASN A 481 -38.00 -9.73 2.14
CA ASN A 481 -39.04 -8.73 2.45
C ASN A 481 -38.98 -7.42 1.65
N LEU A 482 -38.23 -7.35 0.54
CA LEU A 482 -38.06 -6.14 -0.28
C LEU A 482 -38.76 -6.25 -1.65
N GLU A 483 -39.24 -5.11 -2.15
CA GLU A 483 -39.84 -5.01 -3.49
C GLU A 483 -38.81 -5.28 -4.60
N TYR A 484 -39.30 -5.73 -5.76
CA TYR A 484 -38.49 -6.17 -6.91
C TYR A 484 -37.45 -5.13 -7.35
N GLN A 485 -37.87 -3.86 -7.45
CA GLN A 485 -36.99 -2.74 -7.84
C GLN A 485 -35.95 -2.43 -6.75
N ASP A 486 -36.32 -2.51 -5.47
CA ASP A 486 -35.39 -2.25 -4.36
C ASP A 486 -34.36 -3.36 -4.17
N LYS A 487 -34.74 -4.62 -4.43
CA LYS A 487 -33.80 -5.75 -4.51
C LYS A 487 -32.79 -5.53 -5.62
N LEU A 488 -33.28 -5.21 -6.82
CA LEU A 488 -32.45 -4.95 -8.00
C LEU A 488 -31.50 -3.76 -7.78
N ASN A 489 -31.98 -2.65 -7.24
CA ASN A 489 -31.17 -1.47 -6.94
C ASN A 489 -30.11 -1.75 -5.87
N LYS A 490 -30.38 -2.62 -4.88
CA LYS A 490 -29.37 -3.07 -3.92
C LYS A 490 -28.33 -3.97 -4.59
N LEU A 491 -28.75 -4.92 -5.42
CA LEU A 491 -27.85 -5.81 -6.17
C LEU A 491 -26.94 -5.04 -7.14
N LEU A 492 -27.49 -4.12 -7.95
CA LEU A 492 -26.67 -3.27 -8.83
C LEU A 492 -25.68 -2.41 -8.02
N ASN A 493 -26.08 -1.89 -6.85
CA ASN A 493 -25.15 -1.19 -5.95
C ASN A 493 -24.06 -2.10 -5.38
N TYR A 494 -24.34 -3.39 -5.09
CA TYR A 494 -23.33 -4.36 -4.67
C TYR A 494 -22.38 -4.73 -5.83
N ILE A 495 -22.90 -4.86 -7.05
CA ILE A 495 -22.13 -5.09 -8.29
C ILE A 495 -21.38 -3.80 -8.73
N GLY A 496 -21.66 -2.66 -8.12
CA GLY A 496 -21.00 -1.38 -8.41
C GLY A 496 -21.43 -0.75 -9.73
N VAL A 497 -22.62 -1.11 -10.23
CA VAL A 497 -23.28 -0.55 -11.42
C VAL A 497 -24.13 0.64 -10.96
N HIS A 498 -23.76 1.86 -11.36
CA HIS A 498 -24.39 3.08 -10.87
C HIS A 498 -24.88 4.03 -11.97
N THR A 499 -24.45 3.84 -13.23
CA THR A 499 -24.90 4.63 -14.38
C THR A 499 -25.62 3.78 -15.43
N GLU A 500 -26.37 4.43 -16.31
CA GLU A 500 -26.99 3.78 -17.47
C GLU A 500 -25.91 3.21 -18.42
N GLU A 501 -24.81 3.96 -18.61
CA GLU A 501 -23.59 3.51 -19.30
C GLU A 501 -22.98 2.22 -18.68
N ASP A 502 -23.01 2.07 -17.35
CA ASP A 502 -22.53 0.86 -16.66
C ASP A 502 -23.43 -0.36 -16.99
N ILE A 503 -24.74 -0.14 -17.13
CA ILE A 503 -25.72 -1.19 -17.47
C ILE A 503 -25.58 -1.58 -18.95
N GLU A 504 -25.34 -0.64 -19.85
CA GLU A 504 -25.02 -0.89 -21.26
C GLU A 504 -23.72 -1.69 -21.42
N LEU A 505 -22.68 -1.36 -20.65
CA LEU A 505 -21.42 -2.10 -20.67
C LEU A 505 -21.56 -3.52 -20.11
N LEU A 506 -22.31 -3.70 -19.02
CA LEU A 506 -22.62 -5.01 -18.45
C LEU A 506 -23.42 -5.87 -19.43
N THR A 507 -24.48 -5.33 -20.03
CA THR A 507 -25.32 -6.04 -21.00
C THR A 507 -24.56 -6.37 -22.29
N LYS A 508 -23.68 -5.48 -22.77
CA LYS A 508 -22.76 -5.79 -23.87
C LYS A 508 -21.81 -6.96 -23.57
N LEU A 509 -21.47 -7.20 -22.30
CA LEU A 509 -20.68 -8.37 -21.89
C LEU A 509 -21.51 -9.67 -21.82
N PHE A 510 -22.83 -9.59 -21.62
CA PHE A 510 -23.76 -10.73 -21.73
C PHE A 510 -24.10 -11.09 -23.20
N TYR A 511 -24.02 -10.13 -24.12
CA TYR A 511 -24.41 -10.29 -25.53
C TYR A 511 -23.24 -10.13 -26.52
N THR A 512 -22.01 -10.55 -26.17
CA THR A 512 -20.87 -10.42 -27.10
C THR A 512 -21.02 -11.31 -28.33
N ASP A 513 -21.10 -10.70 -29.52
CA ASP A 513 -21.23 -11.36 -30.82
C ASP A 513 -20.16 -12.46 -31.04
N THR A 514 -20.59 -13.71 -31.18
CA THR A 514 -19.77 -14.79 -31.76
C THR A 514 -20.16 -15.04 -33.22
N THR A 515 -19.91 -14.07 -34.10
CA THR A 515 -19.92 -14.29 -35.56
C THR A 515 -18.77 -13.59 -36.28
N GLN A 516 -17.62 -14.28 -36.38
CA GLN A 516 -17.17 -14.50 -37.74
C GLN A 516 -18.09 -15.57 -38.35
N ASN A 517 -18.74 -15.23 -39.46
CA ASN A 517 -19.64 -16.08 -40.24
C ASN A 517 -20.97 -16.46 -39.56
N ASN A 518 -21.97 -15.57 -39.62
CA ASN A 518 -23.00 -15.66 -40.67
C ASN A 518 -24.03 -14.53 -40.54
N LYS A 519 -24.64 -14.16 -41.67
CA LYS A 519 -25.71 -13.14 -41.73
C LYS A 519 -27.06 -13.83 -41.59
N ASP A 520 -27.68 -13.73 -40.41
CA ASP A 520 -29.13 -13.90 -40.23
C ASP A 520 -29.57 -13.06 -39.02
N PRO A 521 -30.51 -12.09 -39.15
CA PRO A 521 -30.80 -11.11 -38.11
C PRO A 521 -31.91 -11.51 -37.12
N GLU A 522 -32.44 -12.73 -37.17
CA GLU A 522 -33.64 -13.15 -36.42
C GLU A 522 -33.41 -14.23 -35.36
N ASN A 523 -32.17 -14.54 -34.99
CA ASN A 523 -31.88 -15.46 -33.89
C ASN A 523 -30.67 -15.02 -33.07
N THR A 524 -30.86 -13.99 -32.22
CA THR A 524 -29.90 -13.59 -31.18
C THR A 524 -29.92 -14.64 -30.05
N GLY A 525 -29.38 -15.82 -30.35
CA GLY A 525 -29.36 -16.96 -29.44
C GLY A 525 -28.66 -16.63 -28.13
N MET A 526 -29.41 -16.71 -27.03
CA MET A 526 -28.92 -16.52 -25.66
C MET A 526 -27.79 -17.49 -25.35
N LEU A 527 -26.55 -17.00 -25.29
CA LEU A 527 -25.38 -17.79 -24.92
C LEU A 527 -24.81 -17.38 -23.56
N SER A 528 -25.49 -17.78 -22.49
CA SER A 528 -24.85 -18.26 -21.25
C SER A 528 -25.89 -18.87 -20.32
N ALA A 529 -25.59 -20.06 -19.80
CA ALA A 529 -26.32 -20.64 -18.68
C ALA A 529 -26.12 -19.78 -17.41
N PRO A 530 -27.05 -19.84 -16.44
CA PRO A 530 -26.93 -19.12 -15.16
C PRO A 530 -25.56 -19.27 -14.46
N GLU A 531 -24.91 -20.43 -14.61
CA GLU A 531 -23.59 -20.74 -14.02
C GLU A 531 -22.48 -19.72 -14.33
N TYR A 532 -22.53 -19.00 -15.47
CA TYR A 532 -21.47 -18.06 -15.87
C TYR A 532 -21.75 -16.59 -15.49
N ALA A 533 -22.88 -16.29 -14.84
CA ALA A 533 -23.25 -14.92 -14.48
C ALA A 533 -22.19 -14.22 -13.58
N LEU A 534 -21.58 -14.96 -12.65
CA LEU A 534 -20.52 -14.46 -11.76
C LEU A 534 -19.22 -14.17 -12.51
N ASP A 535 -18.84 -14.99 -13.49
CA ASP A 535 -17.65 -14.76 -14.33
C ASP A 535 -17.83 -13.54 -15.25
N ILE A 536 -19.04 -13.32 -15.78
CA ILE A 536 -19.39 -12.13 -16.56
C ILE A 536 -19.34 -10.87 -15.68
N ILE A 537 -19.83 -10.94 -14.43
CA ILE A 537 -19.71 -9.86 -13.45
C ILE A 537 -18.22 -9.60 -13.08
N PHE A 538 -17.40 -10.63 -12.92
CA PHE A 538 -15.97 -10.48 -12.65
C PHE A 538 -15.23 -9.84 -13.85
N LYS A 539 -15.59 -10.23 -15.07
CA LYS A 539 -15.10 -9.61 -16.31
C LYS A 539 -15.52 -8.13 -16.42
N TYR A 540 -16.75 -7.80 -16.03
CA TYR A 540 -17.24 -6.42 -15.93
C TYR A 540 -16.38 -5.57 -14.97
N TYR A 541 -16.03 -6.07 -13.78
CA TYR A 541 -15.12 -5.36 -12.87
C TYR A 541 -13.75 -5.09 -13.51
N GLN A 542 -13.16 -6.07 -14.22
CA GLN A 542 -11.90 -5.88 -14.93
C GLN A 542 -12.00 -4.84 -16.06
N GLU A 543 -13.09 -4.86 -16.83
CA GLU A 543 -13.36 -3.86 -17.88
C GLU A 543 -13.47 -2.44 -17.27
N LYS A 544 -14.15 -2.31 -16.13
CA LYS A 544 -14.32 -1.05 -15.39
C LYS A 544 -13.00 -0.52 -14.81
N GLU A 545 -12.10 -1.39 -14.35
CA GLU A 545 -10.75 -0.97 -13.94
C GLU A 545 -9.93 -0.46 -15.13
N LYS A 546 -9.97 -1.14 -16.28
CA LYS A 546 -9.32 -0.69 -17.52
C LYS A 546 -9.87 0.67 -17.98
N GLU A 547 -11.18 0.86 -17.95
CA GLU A 547 -11.81 2.12 -18.37
C GLU A 547 -11.38 3.28 -17.46
N ASN A 548 -11.34 3.05 -16.13
CA ASN A 548 -10.82 4.02 -15.17
C ASN A 548 -9.32 4.34 -15.40
N ALA A 549 -8.49 3.33 -15.69
CA ALA A 549 -7.10 3.53 -16.07
C ALA A 549 -6.95 4.37 -17.36
N CYS A 550 -7.80 4.12 -18.37
CA CYS A 550 -7.85 4.92 -19.59
C CYS A 550 -8.32 6.36 -19.34
N ARG A 551 -9.36 6.58 -18.52
CA ARG A 551 -9.82 7.91 -18.08
C ARG A 551 -8.68 8.69 -17.39
N ILE A 552 -7.86 8.03 -16.56
CA ILE A 552 -6.67 8.63 -15.92
C ILE A 552 -5.57 8.94 -16.95
N SER A 553 -5.28 8.01 -17.88
CA SER A 553 -4.29 8.19 -18.94
C SER A 553 -4.63 9.36 -19.86
N ASN A 554 -5.90 9.49 -20.27
CA ASN A 554 -6.37 10.59 -21.12
C ASN A 554 -6.29 11.95 -20.40
N LYS A 555 -6.58 12.01 -19.10
CA LYS A 555 -6.35 13.23 -18.28
C LYS A 555 -4.86 13.60 -18.21
N LYS A 556 -3.95 12.63 -18.08
CA LYS A 556 -2.48 12.85 -18.14
C LYS A 556 -2.05 13.37 -19.52
N LYS A 557 -2.52 12.77 -20.62
CA LYS A 557 -2.26 13.23 -22.00
C LYS A 557 -2.73 14.68 -22.21
N LYS A 558 -3.96 15.03 -21.78
CA LYS A 558 -4.51 16.40 -21.90
C LYS A 558 -3.69 17.44 -21.13
N TYR A 559 -3.08 17.08 -20.00
CA TYR A 559 -2.15 17.95 -19.27
C TYR A 559 -0.80 18.10 -19.99
N LYS A 560 -0.20 17.00 -20.48
CA LYS A 560 1.04 17.03 -21.27
C LYS A 560 0.89 17.90 -22.54
N ASN A 561 -0.24 17.77 -23.24
CA ASN A 561 -0.52 18.57 -24.44
C ASN A 561 -0.57 20.08 -24.13
N ARG A 562 -1.20 20.50 -23.02
CA ARG A 562 -1.21 21.92 -22.60
C ARG A 562 0.19 22.48 -22.33
N LEU A 563 1.06 21.68 -21.72
CA LEU A 563 2.46 22.03 -21.47
C LEU A 563 3.28 22.14 -22.76
N ASN A 564 3.03 21.26 -23.73
CA ASN A 564 3.63 21.36 -25.06
C ASN A 564 3.15 22.61 -25.81
N SER A 565 1.87 22.98 -25.70
CA SER A 565 1.34 24.21 -26.32
C SER A 565 1.98 25.48 -25.75
N SER A 566 2.17 25.58 -24.43
CA SER A 566 2.84 26.75 -23.83
C SER A 566 4.33 26.82 -24.17
N LEU A 567 5.02 25.68 -24.25
CA LEU A 567 6.39 25.61 -24.77
C LEU A 567 6.48 26.05 -26.24
N LYS A 568 5.54 25.63 -27.09
CA LYS A 568 5.49 26.04 -28.50
C LYS A 568 5.38 27.57 -28.63
N LEU A 569 4.48 28.19 -27.86
CA LEU A 569 4.33 29.66 -27.83
C LEU A 569 5.61 30.40 -27.39
N ILE A 570 6.39 29.84 -26.46
CA ILE A 570 7.66 30.43 -26.03
C ILE A 570 8.72 30.33 -27.14
N ILE A 571 8.80 29.18 -27.83
CA ILE A 571 9.74 28.97 -28.94
C ILE A 571 9.38 29.88 -30.12
N GLU A 572 8.10 30.01 -30.44
CA GLU A 572 7.59 30.85 -31.52
C GLU A 572 7.85 32.35 -31.25
N ARG A 573 7.64 32.80 -30.01
CA ARG A 573 8.01 34.16 -29.59
C ARG A 573 9.51 34.43 -29.70
N ARG A 574 10.37 33.51 -29.23
CA ARG A 574 11.84 33.66 -29.39
C ARG A 574 12.29 33.78 -30.84
N LYS A 575 11.59 33.13 -31.78
CA LYS A 575 11.86 33.28 -33.22
C LYS A 575 11.47 34.67 -33.73
N GLN A 576 10.35 35.22 -33.27
CA GLN A 576 9.92 36.58 -33.59
C GLN A 576 10.87 37.63 -33.00
N GLU A 577 11.26 37.46 -31.73
CA GLU A 577 12.24 38.33 -31.04
C GLU A 577 13.60 38.30 -31.74
N LYS A 578 14.09 37.12 -32.16
CA LYS A 578 15.32 37.03 -32.94
C LYS A 578 15.20 37.79 -34.27
N ARG A 579 14.12 37.56 -35.04
CA ARG A 579 13.87 38.31 -36.30
C ARG A 579 13.79 39.82 -36.07
N TYR A 580 13.23 40.28 -34.96
CA TYR A 580 13.21 41.70 -34.61
C TYR A 580 14.63 42.26 -34.48
N TRP A 581 15.51 41.61 -33.71
CA TRP A 581 16.89 42.06 -33.55
C TRP A 581 17.74 41.90 -34.82
N ASP A 582 17.55 40.81 -35.58
CA ASP A 582 18.22 40.61 -36.87
C ASP A 582 17.83 41.72 -37.87
N ASN A 583 16.53 42.07 -37.96
CA ASN A 583 16.05 43.18 -38.79
C ASN A 583 16.59 44.54 -38.31
N LEU A 584 16.69 44.76 -37.00
CA LEU A 584 17.25 46.00 -36.44
C LEU A 584 18.73 46.17 -36.75
N ALA A 585 19.52 45.09 -36.75
CA ALA A 585 20.93 45.13 -37.14
C ALA A 585 21.09 45.49 -38.63
N GLN A 586 20.19 45.01 -39.50
CA GLN A 586 20.20 45.28 -40.94
C GLN A 586 19.75 46.70 -41.33
N ILE A 587 19.35 47.55 -40.38
CA ILE A 587 19.02 48.97 -40.63
C ILE A 587 20.23 49.74 -41.18
N THR A 588 21.44 49.36 -40.76
CA THR A 588 22.70 49.89 -41.29
C THR A 588 23.44 48.77 -42.04
N PRO A 589 23.48 48.79 -43.38
CA PRO A 589 24.34 47.90 -44.14
C PRO A 589 25.80 48.08 -43.74
N ASP A 590 26.59 47.00 -43.72
CA ASP A 590 28.02 47.06 -43.38
C ASP A 590 28.78 48.06 -44.28
N ASP A 591 28.39 48.15 -45.56
CA ASP A 591 28.88 49.14 -46.54
C ASP A 591 28.76 50.60 -46.05
N MET A 592 27.69 50.96 -45.32
CA MET A 592 27.55 52.30 -44.73
C MET A 592 28.54 52.52 -43.58
N ILE A 593 28.75 51.49 -42.76
CA ILE A 593 29.64 51.56 -41.59
C ILE A 593 31.08 51.76 -42.07
N ASP A 594 31.49 51.07 -43.12
CA ASP A 594 32.82 51.24 -43.72
C ASP A 594 32.97 52.57 -44.48
N LEU A 595 31.89 53.09 -45.08
CA LEU A 595 31.85 54.47 -45.59
C LEU A 595 32.06 55.50 -44.47
N TRP A 596 31.48 55.30 -43.29
CA TRP A 596 31.69 56.23 -42.16
C TRP A 596 33.10 56.14 -41.57
N LYS A 597 33.68 54.93 -41.47
CA LYS A 597 35.08 54.74 -41.02
C LYS A 597 36.05 55.45 -41.96
N THR A 598 35.91 55.22 -43.27
CA THR A 598 36.77 55.85 -44.28
C THR A 598 36.57 57.37 -44.29
N PHE A 599 35.33 57.85 -44.20
CA PHE A 599 35.05 59.27 -44.07
C PHE A 599 35.68 59.91 -42.81
N LEU A 600 35.63 59.24 -41.66
CA LEU A 600 36.23 59.74 -40.42
C LEU A 600 37.74 60.02 -40.60
N VAL A 601 38.47 59.08 -41.20
CA VAL A 601 39.91 59.24 -41.51
C VAL A 601 40.14 60.46 -42.42
N PHE A 602 39.37 60.61 -43.50
CA PHE A 602 39.50 61.77 -44.38
C PHE A 602 39.17 63.11 -43.69
N VAL A 603 38.23 63.13 -42.74
CA VAL A 603 37.93 64.35 -41.95
C VAL A 603 39.07 64.70 -41.00
N GLU A 604 39.69 63.72 -40.36
CA GLU A 604 40.85 63.93 -39.48
C GLU A 604 42.04 64.49 -40.29
N GLU A 605 42.39 63.87 -41.41
CA GLU A 605 43.43 64.37 -42.33
C GLU A 605 43.12 65.80 -42.82
N TYR A 606 41.89 66.07 -43.25
CA TYR A 606 41.48 67.39 -43.72
C TYR A 606 41.50 68.44 -42.60
N TYR A 607 41.14 68.07 -41.37
CA TYR A 607 41.24 68.95 -40.20
C TYR A 607 42.70 69.31 -39.88
N HIS A 608 43.62 68.35 -39.99
CA HIS A 608 45.06 68.61 -39.86
C HIS A 608 45.55 69.61 -40.93
N ILE A 609 45.20 69.41 -42.19
CA ILE A 609 45.53 70.33 -43.30
C ILE A 609 44.94 71.72 -43.06
N LEU A 610 43.70 71.83 -42.59
CA LEU A 610 43.09 73.12 -42.23
C LEU A 610 43.83 73.84 -41.10
N LYS A 611 44.29 73.09 -40.10
CA LYS A 611 45.06 73.64 -38.97
C LYS A 611 46.43 74.15 -39.43
N GLU A 612 47.12 73.41 -40.30
CA GLU A 612 48.36 73.87 -40.95
C GLU A 612 48.14 75.12 -41.81
N ARG A 613 47.10 75.13 -42.65
CA ARG A 613 46.73 76.32 -43.44
C ARG A 613 46.47 77.53 -42.54
N ALA A 614 45.79 77.35 -41.40
CA ALA A 614 45.55 78.42 -40.45
C ALA A 614 46.85 78.97 -39.83
N THR A 615 47.83 78.13 -39.49
CA THR A 615 49.14 78.60 -38.98
C THR A 615 49.95 79.31 -40.06
N ILE A 616 49.95 78.80 -41.30
CA ILE A 616 50.60 79.44 -42.45
C ILE A 616 49.99 80.83 -42.69
N VAL A 617 48.66 80.94 -42.77
CA VAL A 617 47.96 82.22 -42.97
C VAL A 617 48.26 83.21 -41.84
N GLN A 618 48.29 82.76 -40.57
CA GLN A 618 48.69 83.62 -39.45
C GLN A 618 50.15 84.09 -39.56
N ASN A 619 51.06 83.26 -40.08
CA ASN A 619 52.46 83.65 -40.28
C ASN A 619 52.59 84.63 -41.44
N VAL A 620 51.91 84.41 -42.57
CA VAL A 620 51.85 85.36 -43.70
C VAL A 620 51.32 86.72 -43.24
N PHE A 621 50.25 86.78 -42.42
CA PHE A 621 49.77 88.06 -41.88
C PHE A 621 50.76 88.75 -40.92
N LYS A 622 51.55 88.00 -40.15
CA LYS A 622 52.64 88.58 -39.33
C LYS A 622 53.75 89.14 -40.22
N GLU A 623 54.16 88.39 -41.24
CA GLU A 623 55.19 88.82 -42.20
C GLU A 623 54.74 90.04 -43.00
N GLU A 624 53.51 90.05 -43.52
CA GLU A 624 52.95 91.21 -44.23
C GLU A 624 52.91 92.46 -43.34
N LYS A 625 52.56 92.31 -42.04
CA LYS A 625 52.60 93.41 -41.08
C LYS A 625 54.04 93.92 -40.87
N MET A 626 55.01 93.01 -40.69
CA MET A 626 56.42 93.36 -40.56
C MET A 626 56.97 94.03 -41.83
N MET A 627 56.56 93.57 -43.02
CA MET A 627 56.91 94.21 -44.30
C MET A 627 56.33 95.62 -44.39
N LYS A 628 55.03 95.83 -44.07
CA LYS A 628 54.41 97.16 -44.07
C LYS A 628 55.08 98.11 -43.09
N ASP A 629 55.44 97.64 -41.88
CA ASP A 629 56.15 98.45 -40.90
C ASP A 629 57.62 98.72 -41.30
N ASN A 630 58.25 97.84 -42.06
CA ASN A 630 59.59 98.08 -42.64
C ASN A 630 59.54 99.05 -43.84
N VAL A 631 58.55 98.95 -44.72
CA VAL A 631 58.31 99.94 -45.80
C VAL A 631 58.10 101.32 -45.19
N ARG A 632 57.23 101.46 -44.18
CA ARG A 632 57.03 102.72 -43.44
C ARG A 632 58.30 103.28 -42.80
N LYS A 633 59.27 102.43 -42.39
CA LYS A 633 60.58 102.88 -41.89
C LYS A 633 61.47 103.38 -43.05
N ILE A 634 61.46 102.67 -44.17
CA ILE A 634 62.20 103.05 -45.38
C ILE A 634 61.67 104.39 -45.91
N ASP A 635 60.35 104.56 -46.03
CA ASP A 635 59.71 105.80 -46.47
C ASP A 635 60.20 106.99 -45.61
N LYS A 636 60.13 106.86 -44.27
CA LYS A 636 60.65 107.87 -43.33
C LYS A 636 62.14 108.14 -43.50
N MET A 637 62.97 107.12 -43.76
CA MET A 637 64.39 107.33 -44.05
C MET A 637 64.59 108.08 -45.38
N THR A 638 63.79 107.79 -46.40
CA THR A 638 63.86 108.51 -47.68
C THR A 638 63.38 109.96 -47.58
N GLU A 639 62.35 110.24 -46.77
CA GLU A 639 61.92 111.62 -46.44
C GLU A 639 63.04 112.40 -45.73
N LEU A 640 63.73 111.78 -44.76
CA LEU A 640 64.89 112.38 -44.07
C LEU A 640 66.09 112.61 -45.01
N ILE A 641 66.33 111.73 -45.97
CA ILE A 641 67.38 111.92 -46.98
C ILE A 641 67.01 113.02 -47.99
N GLN A 642 65.72 113.16 -48.33
CA GLN A 642 65.23 114.23 -49.21
C GLN A 642 65.20 115.60 -48.51
N SER A 643 64.93 115.66 -47.21
CA SER A 643 65.05 116.91 -46.44
C SER A 643 66.53 117.32 -46.28
N HIS A 644 67.44 116.37 -46.03
CA HIS A 644 68.89 116.64 -46.03
C HIS A 644 69.49 116.99 -47.39
N LYS A 645 68.80 116.75 -48.51
CA LYS A 645 69.19 117.23 -49.85
C LYS A 645 68.58 118.58 -50.25
N LYS A 646 67.76 119.19 -49.38
CA LYS A 646 67.16 120.53 -49.56
C LYS A 646 67.81 121.61 -48.69
N PHE A 647 68.81 121.23 -47.90
CA PHE A 647 69.80 122.11 -47.28
C PHE A 647 71.15 121.92 -48.00
#